data_AF-A0A3A8JKK3-F1
#
_entry.id   AF-A0A3A8JKK3-F1
#
_cell.length_a   1.000
_cell.length_b   1.000
_cell.length_c   1.000
_cell.angle_alpha   90.00
_cell.angle_beta   90.00
_cell.angle_gamma   90.00
#
_symmetry.space_group_name_H-M   'P 1'
#
loop_
_entity.id
_entity.type
_entity.pdbx_description
1 polymer ?
#
loop_
_entity_poly.entity_id
_entity_poly.type
_entity_poly.pdbx_seq_one_letter_code
_entity_poly.pdbx_strand_id
1 'polypeptide(L)'
;MRILLLTPLLLSVACIQSTPAREAETASRTDRVLTHDQIGHPYGKNSSLPYRTVSLTFDDGPDRDHADGGNTSLMIAHYLQQQGIRATFFVNGCRIDGIDGGGCFDRPDFPEEVVAMGHRVANHTYLHEDLPSLDPSDGGAPGAQAATIHNTQVLLDPHISDGMYFFRAPGDKWGQNPHNDYNACDGSAAVANNLRSDPLLSKLAGPFCFDWDAHDWACASKVGGATPEECADDYVYQGEVPYVTNLDAGSVAGPRERGILQLHDASPVAGLAGTTWSYDLVVSLVTKLKAKSGTPYVFVPLDAIPGVRGTLSFPSPTNWTTGYLSDADLWNNDIGYHGTVRLGDINGDGRADVCGRGSAGLRCALSNADGSMQAESNWLDIVSDTLGYKPGEYSTTFQLADIDNDGKADACIRAAAGYLCFKALTGGFQTSAWAATSFSNANGWNAAESRYGSIRVGDIDGDGDGDICGRDASGEIVCSLFNGTTFAAATSWSSAFTASPWSQPEYATTFQIAKVNNDNRADLCVRGPGGMSCALSTGSGFGTPTLWTQMAFDDASGWATSPSRYKSIKLGDVDGDGSADVCGRHSTGIVCAFSTGTSFRNYRYVLNTNFGDAANWSGEEYGATLALGDVNGDGYADVCARAVAGLTCMPATTRLAEFDPVLRVGHCSTVGTACDSGSFYEGRGVVHPEANPPNTLQGTCADGASGDYLSQPSIERVRVTTVDNPVVTPRVDRELAVGEGVRVEVSAYASAAGEQLEIFRAANASSPAWVSLGTTTLSSAGYAWVTKTYTLPSGTTQAVRAVLRPSTLSGACPGGSTTDVDDLAFHVK
;
A
#
# COMPACT_ATOMS: atom_id res chain seq x y z
N MET A 1 76.00 -13.74 28.23
CA MET A 1 75.25 -13.44 27.00
C MET A 1 74.38 -12.24 27.30
N ARG A 2 74.75 -11.08 26.73
CA ARG A 2 74.14 -9.76 26.95
C ARG A 2 73.00 -9.56 25.95
N ILE A 3 72.18 -8.54 26.23
CA ILE A 3 71.47 -7.60 25.35
C ILE A 3 69.98 -7.58 25.70
N LEU A 4 69.30 -6.45 25.92
CA LEU A 4 69.63 -5.07 26.32
C LEU A 4 68.25 -4.39 26.45
N LEU A 5 68.03 -3.60 27.49
CA LEU A 5 66.93 -2.63 27.60
C LEU A 5 67.13 -1.50 26.58
N LEU A 6 66.06 -1.04 25.92
CA LEU A 6 65.89 0.36 25.51
C LEU A 6 64.47 0.65 25.01
N THR A 7 63.79 1.55 25.73
CA THR A 7 62.71 2.44 25.29
C THR A 7 63.12 3.26 24.06
N PRO A 8 62.18 3.61 23.19
CA PRO A 8 61.88 5.02 22.87
C PRO A 8 60.37 5.20 22.48
N LEU A 9 59.74 6.35 22.26
CA LEU A 9 60.01 7.78 22.37
C LEU A 9 58.60 8.42 22.38
N LEU A 10 58.31 9.32 23.32
CA LEU A 10 57.22 10.29 23.17
C LEU A 10 57.79 11.51 22.45
N LEU A 11 57.29 11.81 21.24
CA LEU A 11 57.39 13.15 20.67
C LEU A 11 56.09 13.49 19.92
N SER A 12 55.53 14.61 20.33
CA SER A 12 54.31 15.28 19.87
C SER A 12 54.37 15.69 18.39
N VAL A 13 53.28 15.39 17.66
CA VAL A 13 52.84 16.18 16.50
C VAL A 13 51.43 16.67 16.82
N ALA A 14 51.27 17.98 16.84
CA ALA A 14 49.99 18.65 17.02
C ALA A 14 49.04 18.28 15.87
N CYS A 15 47.92 17.63 16.19
CA CYS A 15 46.77 17.59 15.29
C CYS A 15 45.88 18.80 15.60
N ILE A 16 45.74 19.64 14.59
CA ILE A 16 44.77 20.73 14.51
C ILE A 16 43.38 20.11 14.73
N GLN A 17 42.70 20.54 15.80
CA GLN A 17 41.28 20.27 15.97
C GLN A 17 40.53 21.11 14.93
N SER A 18 40.17 20.52 13.79
CA SER A 18 39.05 21.01 12.99
C SER A 18 37.77 20.61 13.72
N THR A 19 37.09 21.59 14.29
CA THR A 19 35.70 21.49 14.73
C THR A 19 34.84 20.89 13.62
N PRO A 20 34.07 19.81 13.83
CA PRO A 20 33.01 19.48 12.89
C PRO A 20 31.94 20.56 13.05
N ALA A 21 31.78 21.35 12.00
CA ALA A 21 30.65 22.24 11.84
C ALA A 21 29.35 21.42 11.84
N ARG A 22 28.31 22.01 12.39
CA ARG A 22 26.91 21.61 12.21
C ARG A 22 26.63 21.27 10.75
N GLU A 23 26.31 20.02 10.48
CA GLU A 23 25.35 19.67 9.44
C GLU A 23 24.25 18.88 10.13
N ALA A 24 23.08 19.50 10.25
CA ALA A 24 21.85 18.77 10.51
C ALA A 24 21.60 17.96 9.24
N GLU A 25 21.71 16.65 9.36
CA GLU A 25 21.51 15.71 8.27
C GLU A 25 20.03 15.72 7.87
N THR A 26 19.69 16.55 6.89
CA THR A 26 18.42 16.50 6.16
C THR A 26 18.39 15.18 5.39
N ALA A 27 17.80 14.14 5.98
CA ALA A 27 17.44 12.92 5.28
C ALA A 27 16.36 13.24 4.23
N SER A 28 16.82 13.76 3.10
CA SER A 28 16.04 13.94 1.89
C SER A 28 15.55 12.58 1.40
N ARG A 29 14.23 12.36 1.44
CA ARG A 29 13.58 11.39 0.55
C ARG A 29 13.75 11.91 -0.88
N THR A 30 14.83 11.50 -1.54
CA THR A 30 15.21 11.90 -2.90
C THR A 30 14.33 11.28 -4.00
N ASP A 31 13.34 10.45 -3.63
CA ASP A 31 12.57 9.55 -4.48
C ASP A 31 11.19 10.09 -4.93
N ARG A 32 10.89 11.37 -4.68
CA ARG A 32 9.49 11.88 -4.78
C ARG A 32 9.11 12.69 -6.02
N VAL A 33 10.06 12.98 -6.92
CA VAL A 33 9.72 13.36 -8.30
C VAL A 33 10.19 12.25 -9.19
N LEU A 34 9.20 11.63 -9.81
CA LEU A 34 9.40 10.50 -10.64
C LEU A 34 10.00 10.97 -11.96
N THR A 35 11.29 10.75 -12.13
CA THR A 35 11.96 11.10 -13.38
C THR A 35 11.59 10.09 -14.47
N HIS A 36 11.74 10.48 -15.74
CA HIS A 36 11.68 9.54 -16.86
C HIS A 36 12.60 8.33 -16.67
N ASP A 37 13.74 8.50 -15.98
CA ASP A 37 14.67 7.41 -15.67
C ASP A 37 14.12 6.44 -14.62
N GLN A 38 13.27 6.92 -13.70
CA GLN A 38 12.68 6.14 -12.62
C GLN A 38 11.37 5.44 -13.03
N ILE A 39 10.57 6.06 -13.90
CA ILE A 39 9.29 5.50 -14.35
C ILE A 39 9.41 4.78 -15.71
N GLY A 40 10.38 5.18 -16.53
CA GLY A 40 10.46 4.84 -17.94
C GLY A 40 9.78 5.87 -18.83
N HIS A 41 10.07 5.81 -20.13
CA HIS A 41 9.44 6.66 -21.14
C HIS A 41 8.12 6.01 -21.63
N PRO A 42 6.98 6.72 -21.63
CA PRO A 42 5.66 6.15 -21.96
C PRO A 42 5.59 5.54 -23.37
N TYR A 43 6.43 6.03 -24.28
CA TYR A 43 6.47 5.63 -25.70
C TYR A 43 7.68 4.77 -26.06
N GLY A 44 8.57 4.48 -25.10
CA GLY A 44 9.71 3.61 -25.33
C GLY A 44 9.26 2.16 -25.53
N LYS A 45 9.96 1.40 -26.37
CA LYS A 45 9.73 -0.05 -26.52
C LYS A 45 9.87 -0.83 -25.19
N ASN A 46 10.47 -0.21 -24.17
CA ASN A 46 10.71 -0.76 -22.84
C ASN A 46 9.81 -0.11 -21.76
N SER A 47 8.63 0.44 -22.11
CA SER A 47 7.69 0.96 -21.11
C SER A 47 7.30 -0.13 -20.10
N SER A 48 7.39 0.20 -18.82
CA SER A 48 7.03 -0.65 -17.68
C SER A 48 5.51 -0.80 -17.52
N LEU A 49 4.72 0.05 -18.17
CA LEU A 49 3.26 -0.04 -18.21
C LEU A 49 2.81 -1.00 -19.32
N PRO A 50 2.01 -2.04 -19.04
CA PRO A 50 1.55 -3.00 -20.05
C PRO A 50 0.73 -2.35 -21.17
N TYR A 51 0.69 -3.01 -22.34
CA TYR A 51 -0.06 -2.53 -23.50
C TYR A 51 -1.55 -2.47 -23.17
N ARG A 52 -2.25 -1.41 -23.60
CA ARG A 52 -3.67 -1.16 -23.32
C ARG A 52 -4.01 -1.05 -21.83
N THR A 53 -3.07 -0.53 -21.05
CA THR A 53 -3.31 -0.16 -19.65
C THR A 53 -3.43 1.36 -19.55
N VAL A 54 -4.58 1.84 -19.06
CA VAL A 54 -4.86 3.28 -18.96
C VAL A 54 -5.37 3.67 -17.58
N SER A 55 -4.98 4.85 -17.12
CA SER A 55 -5.54 5.52 -15.93
C SER A 55 -6.35 6.73 -16.36
N LEU A 56 -7.52 6.96 -15.75
CA LEU A 56 -8.31 8.18 -15.98
C LEU A 56 -8.02 9.20 -14.87
N THR A 57 -7.65 10.41 -15.26
CA THR A 57 -7.53 11.54 -14.34
C THR A 57 -8.36 12.71 -14.84
N PHE A 58 -9.01 13.39 -13.92
CA PHE A 58 -9.83 14.56 -14.20
C PHE A 58 -9.25 15.78 -13.52
N ASP A 59 -9.19 16.91 -14.20
CA ASP A 59 -8.78 18.21 -13.64
C ASP A 59 -9.81 19.31 -13.89
N ASP A 60 -9.58 20.45 -13.26
CA ASP A 60 -10.47 21.63 -13.16
C ASP A 60 -11.74 21.44 -12.33
N GLY A 61 -11.98 20.25 -11.77
CA GLY A 61 -13.14 19.96 -10.94
C GLY A 61 -13.12 20.58 -9.53
N PRO A 62 -14.23 20.46 -8.77
CA PRO A 62 -15.55 20.05 -9.25
C PRO A 62 -16.16 21.06 -10.24
N ASP A 63 -17.12 20.62 -11.07
CA ASP A 63 -17.94 21.49 -11.91
C ASP A 63 -19.09 22.13 -11.10
N ARG A 64 -19.73 23.16 -11.68
CA ARG A 64 -20.90 23.82 -11.11
C ARG A 64 -22.13 22.94 -11.22
N ASP A 65 -23.04 23.11 -10.25
CA ASP A 65 -24.36 22.48 -10.33
C ASP A 65 -25.17 23.01 -11.51
N HIS A 66 -25.75 22.05 -12.23
CA HIS A 66 -26.64 22.28 -13.34
C HIS A 66 -27.99 22.81 -12.81
N ALA A 67 -28.71 23.54 -13.65
CA ALA A 67 -30.03 24.07 -13.28
C ALA A 67 -31.08 22.98 -12.99
N ASP A 68 -30.85 21.75 -13.45
CA ASP A 68 -31.69 20.57 -13.22
C ASP A 68 -31.28 19.77 -11.97
N GLY A 69 -30.28 20.23 -11.23
CA GLY A 69 -29.79 19.61 -10.00
C GLY A 69 -28.70 18.55 -10.20
N GLY A 70 -28.18 18.37 -11.42
CA GLY A 70 -27.01 17.53 -11.69
C GLY A 70 -25.67 18.23 -11.43
N ASN A 71 -24.58 17.46 -11.42
CA ASN A 71 -23.21 17.96 -11.35
C ASN A 71 -22.32 17.09 -12.24
N THR A 72 -21.60 17.68 -13.20
CA THR A 72 -20.83 16.93 -14.21
C THR A 72 -19.78 16.02 -13.59
N SER A 73 -19.02 16.53 -12.62
CA SER A 73 -17.97 15.78 -11.93
C SER A 73 -18.52 14.56 -11.19
N LEU A 74 -19.65 14.71 -10.50
CA LEU A 74 -20.33 13.60 -9.82
C LEU A 74 -21.00 12.63 -10.80
N MET A 75 -21.54 13.12 -11.91
CA MET A 75 -22.08 12.26 -12.97
C MET A 75 -20.98 11.37 -13.59
N ILE A 76 -19.79 11.93 -13.80
CA ILE A 76 -18.60 11.19 -14.26
C ILE A 76 -18.22 10.14 -13.21
N ALA A 77 -18.09 10.52 -11.93
CA ALA A 77 -17.76 9.60 -10.85
C ALA A 77 -18.77 8.43 -10.78
N HIS A 78 -20.08 8.71 -10.74
CA HIS A 78 -21.11 7.67 -10.74
C HIS A 78 -21.03 6.74 -11.95
N TYR A 79 -20.83 7.29 -13.15
CA TYR A 79 -20.68 6.46 -14.35
C TYR A 79 -19.45 5.55 -14.24
N LEU A 80 -18.30 6.08 -13.84
CA LEU A 80 -17.08 5.31 -13.70
C LEU A 80 -17.20 4.22 -12.64
N GLN A 81 -17.83 4.50 -11.50
CA GLN A 81 -18.17 3.49 -10.50
C GLN A 81 -19.02 2.36 -11.09
N GLN A 82 -20.07 2.69 -11.84
CA GLN A 82 -20.92 1.69 -12.53
C GLN A 82 -20.15 0.90 -13.60
N GLN A 83 -19.11 1.51 -14.18
CA GLN A 83 -18.22 0.87 -15.13
C GLN A 83 -17.12 0.02 -14.48
N GLY A 84 -17.00 0.04 -13.15
CA GLY A 84 -15.92 -0.61 -12.41
C GLY A 84 -14.56 0.07 -12.60
N ILE A 85 -14.54 1.37 -12.88
CA ILE A 85 -13.33 2.13 -13.23
C ILE A 85 -13.01 3.10 -12.09
N ARG A 86 -11.84 2.92 -11.47
CA ARG A 86 -11.30 3.88 -10.51
C ARG A 86 -10.58 5.02 -11.24
N ALA A 87 -10.75 6.25 -10.75
CA ALA A 87 -10.19 7.47 -11.33
C ALA A 87 -9.67 8.41 -10.24
N THR A 88 -8.90 9.42 -10.62
CA THR A 88 -8.41 10.48 -9.71
C THR A 88 -8.90 11.84 -10.18
N PHE A 89 -9.56 12.59 -9.29
CA PHE A 89 -10.10 13.93 -9.52
C PHE A 89 -9.19 14.96 -8.87
N PHE A 90 -8.47 15.72 -9.68
CA PHE A 90 -7.64 16.86 -9.30
C PHE A 90 -8.55 18.08 -9.16
N VAL A 91 -8.71 18.56 -7.93
CA VAL A 91 -9.72 19.57 -7.60
C VAL A 91 -9.13 20.91 -7.23
N ASN A 92 -9.86 21.97 -7.54
CA ASN A 92 -9.55 23.32 -7.10
C ASN A 92 -10.17 23.63 -5.73
N GLY A 93 -9.34 24.01 -4.76
CA GLY A 93 -9.79 24.23 -3.38
C GLY A 93 -10.91 25.26 -3.24
N CYS A 94 -10.89 26.35 -4.02
CA CYS A 94 -11.93 27.38 -3.91
C CYS A 94 -13.32 26.90 -4.36
N ARG A 95 -13.39 25.81 -5.12
CA ARG A 95 -14.66 25.19 -5.55
C ARG A 95 -15.20 24.20 -4.51
N ILE A 96 -14.47 24.01 -3.41
CA ILE A 96 -14.89 23.21 -2.26
C ILE A 96 -15.42 24.13 -1.16
N ASP A 97 -14.69 25.19 -0.79
CA ASP A 97 -15.04 26.07 0.34
C ASP A 97 -15.73 27.39 -0.05
N GLY A 98 -15.71 27.76 -1.34
CA GLY A 98 -16.34 28.97 -1.86
C GLY A 98 -15.77 30.30 -1.38
N ILE A 99 -14.56 30.35 -0.80
CA ILE A 99 -14.08 31.55 -0.08
C ILE A 99 -13.60 32.69 -1.02
N ASP A 100 -13.26 32.41 -2.28
CA ASP A 100 -12.73 33.43 -3.19
C ASP A 100 -13.72 33.90 -4.28
N GLY A 101 -13.67 35.17 -4.64
CA GLY A 101 -14.64 35.79 -5.53
C GLY A 101 -14.36 35.55 -7.01
N GLY A 102 -15.32 34.96 -7.72
CA GLY A 102 -15.31 34.82 -9.19
C GLY A 102 -14.83 33.45 -9.66
N GLY A 103 -15.75 32.60 -10.14
CA GLY A 103 -15.44 31.23 -10.56
C GLY A 103 -15.73 30.18 -9.48
N CYS A 104 -15.43 30.49 -8.23
CA CYS A 104 -15.60 29.63 -7.05
C CYS A 104 -17.05 29.48 -6.59
N PHE A 105 -17.30 28.43 -5.80
CA PHE A 105 -18.59 28.06 -5.20
C PHE A 105 -18.36 27.02 -4.09
N ASP A 106 -19.36 26.84 -3.23
CA ASP A 106 -19.28 26.00 -2.02
C ASP A 106 -19.80 24.57 -2.32
N ARG A 107 -18.91 23.57 -2.27
CA ARG A 107 -19.19 22.12 -2.44
C ARG A 107 -18.30 21.27 -1.52
N PRO A 108 -18.48 21.38 -0.19
CA PRO A 108 -17.65 20.71 0.80
C PRO A 108 -17.90 19.19 0.86
N ASP A 109 -19.03 18.73 0.32
CA ASP A 109 -19.46 17.34 0.19
C ASP A 109 -18.72 16.58 -0.92
N PHE A 110 -18.20 17.29 -1.93
CA PHE A 110 -17.65 16.67 -3.14
C PHE A 110 -16.52 15.66 -2.86
N PRO A 111 -15.50 15.96 -2.02
CA PRO A 111 -14.43 15.01 -1.79
C PRO A 111 -14.90 13.70 -1.13
N GLU A 112 -15.84 13.80 -0.17
CA GLU A 112 -16.40 12.63 0.51
C GLU A 112 -17.21 11.76 -0.45
N GLU A 113 -18.05 12.34 -1.29
CA GLU A 113 -18.86 11.59 -2.26
C GLU A 113 -18.00 10.85 -3.30
N VAL A 114 -16.97 11.52 -3.83
CA VAL A 114 -16.03 10.93 -4.79
C VAL A 114 -15.28 9.74 -4.18
N VAL A 115 -14.81 9.88 -2.94
CA VAL A 115 -14.11 8.80 -2.22
C VAL A 115 -15.05 7.66 -1.87
N ALA A 116 -16.29 7.94 -1.45
CA ALA A 116 -17.32 6.92 -1.18
C ALA A 116 -17.67 6.11 -2.44
N MET A 117 -17.60 6.73 -3.62
CA MET A 117 -17.73 6.03 -4.90
C MET A 117 -16.50 5.22 -5.31
N GLY A 118 -15.42 5.26 -4.53
CA GLY A 118 -14.20 4.47 -4.70
C GLY A 118 -13.14 5.14 -5.57
N HIS A 119 -13.32 6.41 -5.92
CA HIS A 119 -12.32 7.21 -6.64
C HIS A 119 -11.32 7.85 -5.67
N ARG A 120 -10.42 8.69 -6.20
CA ARG A 120 -9.51 9.51 -5.40
C ARG A 120 -9.72 10.98 -5.68
N VAL A 121 -9.45 11.80 -4.68
CA VAL A 121 -9.28 13.24 -4.83
C VAL A 121 -7.81 13.61 -4.74
N ALA A 122 -7.42 14.67 -5.44
CA ALA A 122 -6.05 15.12 -5.56
C ALA A 122 -6.00 16.64 -5.76
N ASN A 123 -4.84 17.23 -5.56
CA ASN A 123 -4.69 18.68 -5.50
C ASN A 123 -4.45 19.29 -6.88
N HIS A 124 -5.23 20.31 -7.24
CA HIS A 124 -5.06 21.09 -8.47
C HIS A 124 -4.86 22.58 -8.25
N THR A 125 -4.30 23.00 -7.11
CA THR A 125 -4.20 24.40 -6.63
C THR A 125 -5.55 25.04 -6.28
N TYR A 126 -5.52 26.16 -5.57
CA TYR A 126 -6.72 26.74 -4.97
C TYR A 126 -7.61 27.45 -5.99
N LEU A 127 -7.04 28.28 -6.88
CA LEU A 127 -7.76 29.07 -7.88
C LEU A 127 -7.41 28.70 -9.32
N HIS A 128 -6.77 27.55 -9.54
CA HIS A 128 -6.24 27.16 -10.84
C HIS A 128 -5.17 28.17 -11.33
N GLU A 129 -4.20 28.47 -10.47
CA GLU A 129 -3.17 29.48 -10.74
C GLU A 129 -2.06 28.98 -11.68
N ASP A 130 -1.52 29.89 -12.48
CA ASP A 130 -0.29 29.66 -13.25
C ASP A 130 0.92 29.71 -12.29
N LEU A 131 1.30 28.56 -11.74
CA LEU A 131 2.34 28.44 -10.72
C LEU A 131 3.69 29.10 -11.09
N PRO A 132 4.23 28.97 -12.31
CA PRO A 132 5.41 29.73 -12.74
C PRO A 132 5.29 31.24 -12.46
N SER A 133 4.14 31.85 -12.72
CA SER A 133 3.93 33.29 -12.48
C SER A 133 3.93 33.68 -11.00
N LEU A 134 3.74 32.71 -10.10
CA LEU A 134 3.82 32.89 -8.66
C LEU A 134 5.25 32.71 -8.12
N ASP A 135 6.23 32.39 -8.97
CA ASP A 135 7.63 32.32 -8.56
C ASP A 135 8.18 33.74 -8.24
N PRO A 136 8.95 33.92 -7.15
CA PRO A 136 9.64 35.18 -6.89
C PRO A 136 10.50 35.69 -8.05
N SER A 137 11.07 34.80 -8.88
CA SER A 137 11.83 35.20 -10.07
C SER A 137 10.97 35.87 -11.14
N ASP A 138 9.66 35.57 -11.16
CA ASP A 138 8.68 36.09 -12.12
C ASP A 138 7.74 37.14 -11.50
N GLY A 139 8.09 37.65 -10.31
CA GLY A 139 7.36 38.73 -9.64
C GLY A 139 6.26 38.26 -8.67
N GLY A 140 6.16 36.96 -8.43
CA GLY A 140 5.31 36.38 -7.39
C GLY A 140 5.78 36.70 -5.97
N ALA A 141 4.87 36.61 -5.00
CA ALA A 141 5.23 36.78 -3.59
C ALA A 141 5.98 35.52 -3.09
N PRO A 142 7.02 35.66 -2.26
CA PRO A 142 7.67 34.51 -1.63
C PRO A 142 6.66 33.60 -0.92
N GLY A 143 6.67 32.31 -1.27
CA GLY A 143 5.77 31.29 -0.69
C GLY A 143 4.39 31.20 -1.34
N ALA A 144 4.05 32.04 -2.33
CA ALA A 144 2.73 32.03 -2.96
C ALA A 144 2.39 30.71 -3.65
N GLN A 145 3.36 30.08 -4.33
CA GLN A 145 3.18 28.76 -4.94
C GLN A 145 2.81 27.70 -3.90
N ALA A 146 3.53 27.65 -2.77
CA ALA A 146 3.24 26.68 -1.72
C ALA A 146 1.88 26.97 -1.08
N ALA A 147 1.55 28.23 -0.82
CA ALA A 147 0.30 28.64 -0.17
C ALA A 147 -0.95 28.17 -0.93
N THR A 148 -0.99 28.34 -2.26
CA THR A 148 -2.17 27.89 -3.03
C THR A 148 -2.34 26.36 -3.00
N ILE A 149 -1.24 25.61 -3.01
CA ILE A 149 -1.26 24.15 -2.96
C ILE A 149 -1.67 23.70 -1.56
N HIS A 150 -1.10 24.31 -0.51
CA HIS A 150 -1.47 24.09 0.89
C HIS A 150 -2.96 24.30 1.16
N ASN A 151 -3.52 25.43 0.71
CA ASN A 151 -4.93 25.76 0.91
C ASN A 151 -5.86 24.69 0.33
N THR A 152 -5.50 24.11 -0.81
CA THR A 152 -6.25 23.00 -1.39
C THR A 152 -6.00 21.70 -0.62
N GLN A 153 -4.74 21.43 -0.24
CA GLN A 153 -4.37 20.17 0.39
C GLN A 153 -5.07 19.95 1.73
N VAL A 154 -5.19 21.01 2.51
CA VAL A 154 -5.99 21.12 3.74
C VAL A 154 -7.41 20.59 3.57
N LEU A 155 -8.06 20.89 2.46
CA LEU A 155 -9.44 20.47 2.21
C LEU A 155 -9.52 19.00 1.80
N LEU A 156 -8.41 18.39 1.35
CA LEU A 156 -8.37 17.03 0.83
C LEU A 156 -7.81 16.01 1.81
N ASP A 157 -6.90 16.41 2.69
CA ASP A 157 -6.23 15.51 3.65
C ASP A 157 -7.19 14.66 4.48
N PRO A 158 -8.32 15.19 5.02
CA PRO A 158 -9.30 14.39 5.74
C PRO A 158 -9.93 13.26 4.92
N HIS A 159 -9.88 13.34 3.59
CA HIS A 159 -10.48 12.39 2.66
C HIS A 159 -9.46 11.41 2.04
N ILE A 160 -8.15 11.60 2.28
CA ILE A 160 -7.08 10.74 1.76
C ILE A 160 -6.60 9.78 2.85
N SER A 161 -7.32 8.67 3.01
CA SER A 161 -6.98 7.64 4.01
C SER A 161 -6.03 6.55 3.51
N ASP A 162 -5.77 6.48 2.20
CA ASP A 162 -4.96 5.41 1.59
C ASP A 162 -3.47 5.77 1.47
N GLY A 163 -3.10 6.98 1.89
CA GLY A 163 -1.74 7.51 1.88
C GLY A 163 -1.25 7.94 0.49
N MET A 164 -2.15 8.05 -0.49
CA MET A 164 -1.86 8.45 -1.87
C MET A 164 -2.17 9.93 -2.08
N TYR A 165 -1.21 10.78 -1.73
CA TYR A 165 -1.32 12.23 -1.92
C TYR A 165 -0.81 12.61 -3.30
N PHE A 166 -1.66 13.20 -4.13
CA PHE A 166 -1.35 13.53 -5.52
C PHE A 166 -1.51 15.01 -5.80
N PHE A 167 -0.66 15.53 -6.66
CA PHE A 167 -0.71 16.91 -7.11
C PHE A 167 -0.45 17.03 -8.60
N ARG A 168 -1.28 17.81 -9.28
CA ARG A 168 -1.13 18.18 -10.69
C ARG A 168 -1.16 19.70 -10.80
N ALA A 169 -0.14 20.29 -11.40
CA ALA A 169 -0.11 21.73 -11.67
C ALA A 169 -1.13 22.10 -12.77
N PRO A 170 -1.87 23.22 -12.63
CA PRO A 170 -2.70 23.79 -13.71
C PRO A 170 -1.95 23.91 -15.03
N GLY A 171 -2.57 23.39 -16.10
CA GLY A 171 -1.97 23.33 -17.45
C GLY A 171 -0.65 22.55 -17.52
N ASP A 172 -0.39 21.66 -16.55
CA ASP A 172 0.86 20.92 -16.36
C ASP A 172 2.11 21.83 -16.29
N LYS A 173 1.93 23.05 -15.75
CA LYS A 173 3.00 24.07 -15.67
C LYS A 173 3.85 23.93 -14.41
N TRP A 174 4.93 23.16 -14.50
CA TRP A 174 5.85 22.92 -13.38
C TRP A 174 7.04 23.90 -13.26
N GLY A 175 7.14 24.92 -14.12
CA GLY A 175 8.17 25.99 -13.99
C GLY A 175 9.32 25.95 -15.01
N GLN A 176 9.05 25.70 -16.30
CA GLN A 176 10.05 25.84 -17.37
C GLN A 176 10.03 27.24 -18.00
N ASN A 177 11.22 27.68 -18.48
CA ASN A 177 11.44 28.96 -19.14
C ASN A 177 10.59 29.09 -20.42
N PRO A 178 9.85 30.20 -20.65
CA PRO A 178 9.00 30.39 -21.83
C PRO A 178 9.74 30.44 -23.18
N HIS A 179 11.08 30.35 -23.22
CA HIS A 179 11.82 30.48 -24.47
C HIS A 179 12.44 29.21 -25.05
N ASN A 180 12.76 28.17 -24.27
CA ASN A 180 13.42 26.97 -24.81
C ASN A 180 13.64 25.92 -23.71
N ASP A 181 13.10 24.71 -23.97
CA ASP A 181 13.43 23.40 -23.39
C ASP A 181 12.55 22.81 -22.25
N TYR A 182 11.85 21.73 -22.66
CA TYR A 182 11.41 20.50 -21.96
C TYR A 182 12.37 20.06 -20.83
N ASN A 183 12.01 19.46 -19.68
CA ASN A 183 11.03 18.42 -19.32
C ASN A 183 10.67 18.54 -17.81
N ALA A 184 9.40 18.60 -17.39
CA ALA A 184 9.04 18.59 -15.96
C ALA A 184 9.52 17.30 -15.26
N CYS A 185 9.70 16.29 -16.09
CA CYS A 185 9.99 14.90 -15.81
C CYS A 185 11.47 14.53 -15.78
N ASP A 186 12.39 15.49 -15.88
CA ASP A 186 13.80 15.26 -15.54
C ASP A 186 14.09 15.54 -14.04
N GLY A 187 13.07 15.98 -13.31
CA GLY A 187 13.18 16.30 -11.89
C GLY A 187 13.84 17.65 -11.61
N SER A 188 14.05 18.52 -12.60
CA SER A 188 14.66 19.84 -12.43
C SER A 188 13.65 20.99 -12.27
N ALA A 189 12.35 20.73 -12.48
CA ALA A 189 11.30 21.74 -12.48
C ALA A 189 11.20 22.50 -11.14
N ALA A 190 11.12 23.83 -11.20
CA ALA A 190 11.14 24.71 -10.02
C ALA A 190 9.99 24.40 -9.04
N VAL A 191 8.76 24.24 -9.54
CA VAL A 191 7.59 23.90 -8.72
C VAL A 191 7.81 22.54 -8.04
N ALA A 192 8.31 21.55 -8.77
CA ALA A 192 8.54 20.21 -8.24
C ALA A 192 9.63 20.18 -7.15
N ASN A 193 10.64 21.06 -7.23
CA ASN A 193 11.64 21.25 -6.18
C ASN A 193 11.08 22.00 -4.96
N ASN A 194 10.20 22.98 -5.18
CA ASN A 194 9.51 23.69 -4.11
C ASN A 194 8.61 22.74 -3.31
N LEU A 195 7.87 21.83 -3.95
CA LEU A 195 7.12 20.78 -3.25
C LEU A 195 8.02 19.85 -2.43
N ARG A 196 9.17 19.44 -2.97
CA ARG A 196 10.10 18.55 -2.26
C ARG A 196 10.71 19.19 -1.02
N SER A 197 10.97 20.49 -1.10
CA SER A 197 11.59 21.27 -0.03
C SER A 197 10.59 21.79 0.99
N ASP A 198 9.29 21.73 0.70
CA ASP A 198 8.21 22.02 1.63
C ASP A 198 7.75 20.73 2.32
N PRO A 199 8.04 20.53 3.62
CA PRO A 199 7.71 19.27 4.28
C PRO A 199 6.25 18.84 4.26
N LEU A 200 5.27 19.74 4.14
CA LEU A 200 3.87 19.34 4.00
C LEU A 200 3.54 18.88 2.59
N LEU A 201 4.03 19.62 1.60
CA LEU A 201 3.79 19.27 0.21
C LEU A 201 4.69 18.12 -0.24
N SER A 202 5.72 17.80 0.53
CA SER A 202 6.64 16.72 0.24
C SER A 202 5.94 15.36 0.15
N LYS A 203 4.76 15.18 0.77
CA LYS A 203 3.95 13.95 0.67
C LYS A 203 3.30 13.79 -0.71
N LEU A 204 3.13 14.87 -1.45
CA LEU A 204 2.47 14.90 -2.75
C LEU A 204 3.36 14.29 -3.82
N ALA A 205 2.78 13.40 -4.63
CA ALA A 205 3.41 12.84 -5.81
C ALA A 205 2.93 13.58 -7.08
N GLY A 206 3.90 13.86 -7.94
CA GLY A 206 3.80 14.55 -9.23
C GLY A 206 5.17 15.16 -9.60
N PRO A 207 5.43 15.58 -10.85
CA PRO A 207 4.62 15.45 -12.07
C PRO A 207 4.35 14.01 -12.50
N PHE A 208 3.31 13.82 -13.32
CA PHE A 208 2.96 12.53 -13.92
C PHE A 208 3.39 12.47 -15.38
N CYS A 209 4.49 11.77 -15.65
CA CYS A 209 5.14 11.79 -16.96
C CYS A 209 4.58 10.78 -17.97
N PHE A 210 3.32 10.37 -17.77
CA PHE A 210 2.62 9.34 -18.56
C PHE A 210 1.37 9.90 -19.24
N ASP A 211 1.20 11.22 -19.24
CA ASP A 211 0.00 11.85 -19.76
C ASP A 211 -0.15 11.66 -21.27
N TRP A 212 -1.36 11.23 -21.59
CA TRP A 212 -1.98 11.22 -22.88
C TRP A 212 -3.08 12.27 -22.85
N ASP A 213 -2.67 13.52 -23.02
CA ASP A 213 -3.58 14.64 -23.22
C ASP A 213 -3.86 14.79 -24.72
N ALA A 214 -5.09 14.49 -25.15
CA ALA A 214 -5.55 14.73 -26.52
C ALA A 214 -6.21 16.13 -26.68
N HIS A 215 -6.09 16.97 -25.64
CA HIS A 215 -6.57 18.35 -25.57
C HIS A 215 -8.07 18.45 -25.86
N ASP A 216 -8.87 17.80 -25.02
CA ASP A 216 -10.34 17.86 -25.06
C ASP A 216 -10.86 19.31 -25.06
N TRP A 217 -10.22 20.21 -24.29
CA TRP A 217 -10.51 21.64 -24.30
C TRP A 217 -10.31 22.28 -25.68
N ALA A 218 -9.23 21.93 -26.39
CA ALA A 218 -8.92 22.47 -27.71
C ALA A 218 -9.87 21.89 -28.76
N CYS A 219 -10.23 20.62 -28.61
CA CYS A 219 -11.25 19.98 -29.45
C CYS A 219 -12.61 20.65 -29.28
N ALA A 220 -13.08 20.83 -28.05
CA ALA A 220 -14.33 21.51 -27.73
C ALA A 220 -14.36 22.97 -28.24
N SER A 221 -13.19 23.62 -28.31
CA SER A 221 -13.04 25.00 -28.81
C SER A 221 -13.00 25.13 -30.34
N LYS A 222 -13.09 24.03 -31.11
CA LYS A 222 -13.07 24.06 -32.59
C LYS A 222 -14.22 24.94 -33.13
N VAL A 223 -13.92 25.75 -34.16
CA VAL A 223 -14.89 26.66 -34.78
C VAL A 223 -16.08 25.87 -35.34
N GLY A 224 -17.26 26.07 -34.76
CA GLY A 224 -18.49 25.32 -35.08
C GLY A 224 -18.95 24.35 -33.99
N GLY A 225 -18.12 24.09 -32.97
CA GLY A 225 -18.38 23.18 -31.85
C GLY A 225 -18.19 21.72 -32.25
N ALA A 226 -17.13 21.08 -31.74
CA ALA A 226 -16.99 19.63 -31.88
C ALA A 226 -17.90 18.90 -30.89
N THR A 227 -18.43 17.74 -31.30
CA THR A 227 -19.24 16.93 -30.38
C THR A 227 -18.35 16.18 -29.39
N PRO A 228 -18.87 15.79 -28.22
CA PRO A 228 -18.13 14.95 -27.28
C PRO A 228 -17.62 13.65 -27.94
N GLU A 229 -18.37 13.06 -28.87
CA GLU A 229 -17.95 11.86 -29.60
C GLU A 229 -16.78 12.10 -30.54
N GLU A 230 -16.75 13.25 -31.23
CA GLU A 230 -15.63 13.64 -32.09
C GLU A 230 -14.35 13.87 -31.27
N CYS A 231 -14.48 14.46 -30.07
CA CYS A 231 -13.36 14.64 -29.16
C CYS A 231 -12.91 13.32 -28.51
N ALA A 232 -13.84 12.39 -28.23
CA ALA A 232 -13.49 11.03 -27.81
C ALA A 232 -12.74 10.27 -28.90
N ASP A 233 -13.04 10.52 -30.18
CA ASP A 233 -12.28 9.94 -31.30
C ASP A 233 -10.83 10.43 -31.34
N ASP A 234 -10.54 11.67 -30.91
CA ASP A 234 -9.16 12.15 -30.80
C ASP A 234 -8.35 11.30 -29.79
N TYR A 235 -8.96 10.87 -28.68
CA TYR A 235 -8.37 9.91 -27.73
C TYR A 235 -8.34 8.45 -28.20
N VAL A 236 -8.94 8.09 -29.33
CA VAL A 236 -8.94 6.70 -29.84
C VAL A 236 -8.12 6.55 -31.13
N TYR A 237 -8.00 7.64 -31.90
CA TYR A 237 -7.44 7.68 -33.24
C TYR A 237 -6.21 8.58 -33.42
N GLN A 238 -5.98 9.64 -32.61
CA GLN A 238 -4.79 10.50 -32.78
C GLN A 238 -3.46 9.90 -32.32
N GLY A 239 -3.45 8.63 -31.93
CA GLY A 239 -2.20 7.93 -31.72
C GLY A 239 -1.29 7.86 -32.98
N GLU A 240 -1.76 8.16 -34.19
CA GLU A 240 -0.93 8.09 -35.41
C GLU A 240 -0.09 9.35 -35.71
N VAL A 241 -0.19 10.43 -34.91
CA VAL A 241 0.72 11.58 -35.05
C VAL A 241 1.93 11.38 -34.11
N PRO A 242 3.18 11.29 -34.63
CA PRO A 242 4.36 11.14 -33.78
C PRO A 242 4.45 12.32 -32.81
N TYR A 243 4.34 12.06 -31.51
CA TYR A 243 4.80 13.02 -30.51
C TYR A 243 6.33 13.01 -30.54
N VAL A 244 6.93 14.09 -31.05
CA VAL A 244 8.38 14.25 -31.15
C VAL A 244 8.87 15.04 -29.95
N THR A 245 9.27 14.37 -28.87
CA THR A 245 9.97 15.05 -27.76
C THR A 245 11.03 14.14 -27.11
N ASN A 246 12.01 13.65 -27.88
CA ASN A 246 13.40 13.63 -27.45
C ASN A 246 14.30 13.02 -28.53
N LEU A 247 15.51 13.57 -28.69
CA LEU A 247 16.57 12.96 -29.50
C LEU A 247 17.00 11.59 -28.95
N ASP A 248 16.71 11.31 -27.67
CA ASP A 248 17.08 10.06 -26.98
C ASP A 248 16.03 8.94 -27.08
N ALA A 249 14.77 9.25 -27.40
CA ALA A 249 13.69 8.26 -27.41
C ALA A 249 13.57 7.47 -28.73
N GLY A 250 14.19 7.96 -29.80
CA GLY A 250 13.91 7.48 -31.16
C GLY A 250 12.45 7.77 -31.57
N SER A 251 12.22 8.02 -32.84
CA SER A 251 10.86 8.21 -33.36
C SER A 251 10.07 6.90 -33.27
N VAL A 252 9.11 6.81 -32.35
CA VAL A 252 8.11 5.73 -32.34
C VAL A 252 6.82 6.29 -32.94
N ALA A 253 6.61 6.03 -34.24
CA ALA A 253 5.35 6.34 -34.91
C ALA A 253 4.34 5.22 -34.63
N GLY A 254 3.15 5.56 -34.09
CA GLY A 254 2.03 4.62 -33.90
C GLY A 254 1.19 4.90 -32.66
N PRO A 255 -0.02 4.32 -32.56
CA PRO A 255 -1.02 4.75 -31.60
C PRO A 255 -0.62 4.69 -30.13
N ARG A 256 -0.87 5.79 -29.40
CA ARG A 256 -0.84 5.81 -27.93
C ARG A 256 -1.93 4.83 -27.47
N GLU A 257 -1.51 3.76 -26.81
CA GLU A 257 -2.41 2.68 -26.38
C GLU A 257 -2.12 2.34 -24.90
N ARG A 258 -1.50 3.24 -24.14
CA ARG A 258 -1.27 3.12 -22.68
C ARG A 258 -0.89 4.49 -22.12
N GLY A 259 -1.17 4.73 -20.84
CA GLY A 259 -0.81 5.98 -20.15
C GLY A 259 -1.93 6.54 -19.30
N ILE A 260 -1.82 7.82 -18.95
CA ILE A 260 -2.81 8.56 -18.17
C ILE A 260 -3.65 9.38 -19.15
N LEU A 261 -4.94 9.07 -19.28
CA LEU A 261 -5.88 9.91 -20.01
C LEU A 261 -6.28 11.07 -19.10
N GLN A 262 -5.79 12.26 -19.42
CA GLN A 262 -6.12 13.50 -18.72
C GLN A 262 -7.29 14.18 -19.43
N LEU A 263 -8.33 14.53 -18.67
CA LEU A 263 -9.60 15.06 -19.17
C LEU A 263 -10.11 16.14 -18.21
N HIS A 264 -10.90 17.08 -18.69
CA HIS A 264 -11.53 18.07 -17.81
C HIS A 264 -12.90 17.58 -17.34
N ASP A 265 -13.12 17.43 -16.02
CA ASP A 265 -14.47 17.17 -15.48
C ASP A 265 -15.31 18.45 -15.34
N ALA A 266 -14.66 19.61 -15.26
CA ALA A 266 -15.27 20.91 -15.47
C ALA A 266 -14.71 21.57 -16.73
N SER A 267 -15.52 21.71 -17.79
CA SER A 267 -15.02 22.21 -19.06
C SER A 267 -14.53 23.68 -18.97
N PRO A 268 -13.29 23.99 -19.40
CA PRO A 268 -12.79 25.37 -19.42
C PRO A 268 -13.36 26.18 -20.59
N VAL A 269 -14.12 25.56 -21.51
CA VAL A 269 -14.68 26.24 -22.68
C VAL A 269 -15.92 27.04 -22.30
N ALA A 270 -15.91 28.32 -22.66
CA ALA A 270 -17.01 29.24 -22.35
C ALA A 270 -18.36 28.71 -22.86
N GLY A 271 -19.32 28.54 -21.93
CA GLY A 271 -20.66 28.04 -22.22
C GLY A 271 -20.83 26.52 -22.10
N LEU A 272 -19.75 25.76 -21.85
CA LEU A 272 -19.82 24.32 -21.57
C LEU A 272 -19.70 23.97 -20.08
N ALA A 273 -19.11 24.85 -19.27
CA ALA A 273 -19.12 24.70 -17.80
C ALA A 273 -20.56 24.63 -17.26
N GLY A 274 -20.83 23.68 -16.35
CA GLY A 274 -22.18 23.42 -15.83
C GLY A 274 -23.13 22.76 -16.85
N THR A 275 -22.58 22.03 -17.84
CA THR A 275 -23.35 21.21 -18.80
C THR A 275 -22.85 19.77 -18.80
N THR A 276 -23.58 18.84 -19.42
CA THR A 276 -23.18 17.42 -19.50
C THR A 276 -22.05 17.12 -20.48
N TRP A 277 -21.46 18.13 -21.14
CA TRP A 277 -20.54 17.91 -22.26
C TRP A 277 -19.34 17.02 -21.89
N SER A 278 -18.66 17.29 -20.77
CA SER A 278 -17.54 16.46 -20.30
C SER A 278 -17.98 15.06 -19.88
N TYR A 279 -19.18 14.91 -19.33
CA TYR A 279 -19.75 13.60 -19.01
C TYR A 279 -19.99 12.78 -20.29
N ASP A 280 -20.60 13.38 -21.32
CA ASP A 280 -20.89 12.71 -22.60
C ASP A 280 -19.59 12.30 -23.33
N LEU A 281 -18.52 13.11 -23.20
CA LEU A 281 -17.18 12.79 -23.68
C LEU A 281 -16.65 11.51 -23.01
N VAL A 282 -16.70 11.45 -21.67
CA VAL A 282 -16.20 10.30 -20.89
C VAL A 282 -16.98 9.04 -21.23
N VAL A 283 -18.31 9.13 -21.32
CA VAL A 283 -19.17 7.99 -21.70
C VAL A 283 -18.77 7.47 -23.08
N SER A 284 -18.58 8.37 -24.05
CA SER A 284 -18.18 8.02 -25.41
C SER A 284 -16.79 7.38 -25.44
N LEU A 285 -15.82 7.97 -24.74
CA LEU A 285 -14.44 7.49 -24.65
C LEU A 285 -14.36 6.09 -24.04
N VAL A 286 -14.92 5.90 -22.84
CA VAL A 286 -14.90 4.60 -22.15
C VAL A 286 -15.60 3.54 -23.00
N THR A 287 -16.72 3.88 -23.64
CA THR A 287 -17.43 2.96 -24.56
C THR A 287 -16.54 2.54 -25.73
N LYS A 288 -15.85 3.49 -26.38
CA LYS A 288 -14.96 3.21 -27.51
C LYS A 288 -13.73 2.39 -27.09
N LEU A 289 -13.12 2.69 -25.94
CA LEU A 289 -11.99 1.92 -25.41
C LEU A 289 -12.39 0.47 -25.09
N LYS A 290 -13.54 0.27 -24.42
CA LYS A 290 -14.07 -1.08 -24.14
C LYS A 290 -14.47 -1.84 -25.41
N ALA A 291 -14.89 -1.14 -26.47
CA ALA A 291 -15.28 -1.74 -27.74
C ALA A 291 -14.10 -2.02 -28.70
N LYS A 292 -12.87 -1.58 -28.37
CA LYS A 292 -11.70 -1.75 -29.23
C LYS A 292 -11.39 -3.25 -29.42
N SER A 293 -11.29 -3.69 -30.66
CA SER A 293 -10.97 -5.09 -30.99
C SER A 293 -9.52 -5.45 -30.63
N GLY A 294 -9.28 -6.74 -30.35
CA GLY A 294 -7.97 -7.25 -29.93
C GLY A 294 -7.85 -7.34 -28.41
N THR A 295 -6.67 -7.05 -27.87
CA THR A 295 -6.42 -7.03 -26.41
C THR A 295 -7.31 -5.97 -25.75
N PRO A 296 -8.15 -6.32 -24.75
CA PRO A 296 -8.98 -5.32 -24.07
C PRO A 296 -8.16 -4.25 -23.35
N TYR A 297 -8.74 -3.07 -23.18
CA TYR A 297 -8.19 -2.06 -22.28
C TYR A 297 -8.40 -2.47 -20.82
N VAL A 298 -7.33 -2.35 -20.03
CA VAL A 298 -7.34 -2.50 -18.57
C VAL A 298 -7.29 -1.12 -17.95
N PHE A 299 -8.33 -0.77 -17.20
CA PHE A 299 -8.39 0.48 -16.45
C PHE A 299 -7.71 0.28 -15.10
N VAL A 300 -6.77 1.15 -14.78
CA VAL A 300 -6.01 1.10 -13.53
C VAL A 300 -6.04 2.45 -12.83
N PRO A 301 -5.97 2.49 -11.50
CA PRO A 301 -5.84 3.76 -10.78
C PRO A 301 -4.45 4.38 -11.00
N LEU A 302 -4.31 5.67 -10.66
CA LEU A 302 -3.08 6.45 -10.92
C LEU A 302 -1.83 5.88 -10.24
N ASP A 303 -1.96 5.22 -9.09
CA ASP A 303 -0.88 4.53 -8.38
C ASP A 303 -0.43 3.21 -9.04
N ALA A 304 -1.10 2.77 -10.11
CA ALA A 304 -0.61 1.70 -10.97
C ALA A 304 0.46 2.18 -11.95
N ILE A 305 0.55 3.49 -12.19
CA ILE A 305 1.59 4.07 -13.03
C ILE A 305 2.92 3.86 -12.31
N PRO A 306 3.92 3.22 -12.95
CA PRO A 306 5.15 2.85 -12.26
C PRO A 306 5.79 4.05 -11.55
N GLY A 307 6.43 3.80 -10.42
CA GLY A 307 7.03 4.86 -9.61
C GLY A 307 6.02 5.72 -8.84
N VAL A 308 4.75 5.83 -9.23
CA VAL A 308 3.73 6.56 -8.46
C VAL A 308 3.49 5.84 -7.15
N ARG A 309 4.13 6.32 -6.08
CA ARG A 309 4.18 5.68 -4.77
C ARG A 309 3.54 6.56 -3.72
N GLY A 310 2.76 5.94 -2.84
CA GLY A 310 2.20 6.57 -1.67
C GLY A 310 3.15 6.55 -0.49
N THR A 311 2.67 7.08 0.63
CA THR A 311 3.41 7.06 1.91
C THR A 311 3.58 5.66 2.50
N LEU A 312 2.84 4.68 1.97
CA LEU A 312 2.74 3.30 2.44
C LEU A 312 3.10 2.29 1.34
N SER A 313 4.21 2.56 0.65
CA SER A 313 4.82 1.62 -0.30
C SER A 313 5.83 0.72 0.39
N PHE A 314 5.92 -0.51 -0.09
CA PHE A 314 6.88 -1.49 0.41
C PHE A 314 8.25 -1.25 -0.26
N PRO A 315 9.36 -1.66 0.39
CA PRO A 315 10.70 -1.55 -0.14
C PRO A 315 10.87 -2.34 -1.44
N SER A 316 11.99 -2.11 -2.12
CA SER A 316 12.35 -2.95 -3.25
C SER A 316 12.51 -4.41 -2.84
N PRO A 317 12.02 -5.36 -3.65
CA PRO A 317 12.14 -6.77 -3.33
C PRO A 317 13.58 -7.25 -3.35
N THR A 318 13.86 -8.26 -2.53
CA THR A 318 15.19 -8.86 -2.36
C THR A 318 15.12 -10.37 -2.58
N ASN A 319 16.17 -10.96 -3.13
CA ASN A 319 16.27 -12.41 -3.28
C ASN A 319 16.72 -13.04 -1.96
N TRP A 320 15.91 -13.93 -1.42
CA TRP A 320 16.12 -14.53 -0.10
C TRP A 320 16.70 -15.94 -0.21
N THR A 321 16.49 -16.62 -1.34
CA THR A 321 17.21 -17.83 -1.70
C THR A 321 17.93 -17.67 -3.04
N THR A 322 19.05 -18.37 -3.21
CA THR A 322 19.80 -18.44 -4.48
C THR A 322 20.06 -19.89 -4.82
N GLY A 323 19.17 -20.51 -5.59
CA GLY A 323 19.23 -21.94 -5.93
C GLY A 323 17.95 -22.68 -5.54
N TYR A 324 17.67 -22.84 -4.24
CA TYR A 324 16.39 -23.41 -3.81
C TYR A 324 15.22 -22.56 -4.34
N LEU A 325 14.18 -23.23 -4.86
CA LEU A 325 13.03 -22.63 -5.56
C LEU A 325 13.34 -21.94 -6.90
N SER A 326 14.59 -21.94 -7.38
CA SER A 326 14.96 -21.29 -8.64
C SER A 326 14.59 -22.09 -9.89
N ASP A 327 14.72 -21.49 -11.07
CA ASP A 327 14.65 -22.20 -12.36
C ASP A 327 15.81 -23.20 -12.51
N ALA A 328 16.98 -22.88 -11.96
CA ALA A 328 18.15 -23.76 -12.00
C ALA A 328 17.94 -25.05 -11.19
N ASP A 329 17.11 -24.99 -10.14
CA ASP A 329 16.64 -26.16 -9.37
C ASP A 329 15.30 -26.72 -9.91
N LEU A 330 14.95 -26.38 -11.16
CA LEU A 330 13.85 -26.95 -11.94
C LEU A 330 12.43 -26.72 -11.38
N TRP A 331 12.26 -25.76 -10.46
CA TRP A 331 10.96 -25.48 -9.83
C TRP A 331 9.92 -24.88 -10.80
N ASN A 332 10.36 -24.29 -11.90
CA ASN A 332 9.49 -23.77 -12.95
C ASN A 332 8.85 -24.86 -13.82
N ASN A 333 9.41 -26.08 -13.84
CA ASN A 333 9.04 -27.09 -14.85
C ASN A 333 7.68 -27.76 -14.62
N ASP A 334 7.13 -27.68 -13.40
CA ASP A 334 5.91 -28.42 -13.05
C ASP A 334 5.11 -27.71 -11.96
N ILE A 335 3.79 -27.63 -12.13
CA ILE A 335 2.87 -27.05 -11.14
C ILE A 335 2.92 -27.78 -9.80
N GLY A 336 3.25 -29.08 -9.81
CA GLY A 336 3.47 -29.87 -8.61
C GLY A 336 4.73 -29.51 -7.82
N TYR A 337 5.51 -28.53 -8.29
CA TYR A 337 6.61 -27.89 -7.57
C TYR A 337 6.28 -26.43 -7.27
N HIS A 338 6.17 -25.54 -8.27
CA HIS A 338 5.97 -24.12 -8.01
C HIS A 338 4.62 -23.78 -7.38
N GLY A 339 3.57 -24.56 -7.63
CA GLY A 339 2.25 -24.38 -7.01
C GLY A 339 2.22 -24.72 -5.51
N THR A 340 3.33 -25.21 -4.96
CA THR A 340 3.45 -25.73 -3.59
C THR A 340 4.31 -24.85 -2.69
N VAL A 341 4.79 -23.69 -3.16
CA VAL A 341 5.53 -22.76 -2.31
C VAL A 341 4.60 -22.17 -1.27
N ARG A 342 4.91 -22.36 0.02
CA ARG A 342 4.15 -21.85 1.17
C ARG A 342 5.10 -21.25 2.19
N LEU A 343 4.58 -20.29 2.94
CA LEU A 343 5.22 -19.69 4.10
C LEU A 343 4.46 -20.13 5.36
N GLY A 344 5.19 -20.43 6.44
CA GLY A 344 4.61 -20.73 7.75
C GLY A 344 5.71 -21.04 8.76
N ASP A 345 5.53 -20.68 10.03
CA ASP A 345 6.53 -20.90 11.07
C ASP A 345 6.57 -22.38 11.46
N ILE A 346 7.43 -23.18 10.83
CA ILE A 346 7.46 -24.64 11.05
C ILE A 346 8.29 -25.03 12.28
N ASN A 347 8.95 -24.06 12.92
CA ASN A 347 9.92 -24.32 13.96
C ASN A 347 9.57 -23.66 15.32
N GLY A 348 8.63 -22.71 15.33
CA GLY A 348 8.04 -22.05 16.48
C GLY A 348 8.86 -20.86 16.97
N ASP A 349 9.59 -20.18 16.08
CA ASP A 349 10.44 -19.03 16.43
C ASP A 349 9.82 -17.66 16.09
N GLY A 350 8.56 -17.66 15.68
CA GLY A 350 7.78 -16.49 15.30
C GLY A 350 8.06 -16.01 13.88
N ARG A 351 8.85 -16.72 13.07
CA ARG A 351 9.13 -16.36 11.67
C ARG A 351 8.57 -17.41 10.74
N ALA A 352 7.87 -16.96 9.72
CA ALA A 352 7.43 -17.83 8.64
C ALA A 352 8.66 -18.38 7.89
N ASP A 353 8.75 -19.69 7.81
CA ASP A 353 9.75 -20.41 7.02
C ASP A 353 9.19 -20.74 5.64
N VAL A 354 10.06 -20.98 4.65
CA VAL A 354 9.61 -21.35 3.31
C VAL A 354 9.71 -22.86 3.10
N CYS A 355 8.60 -23.46 2.67
CA CYS A 355 8.55 -24.84 2.22
C CYS A 355 7.99 -24.96 0.80
N GLY A 356 8.43 -26.00 0.11
CA GLY A 356 7.92 -26.38 -1.19
C GLY A 356 8.06 -27.89 -1.37
N ARG A 357 7.07 -28.50 -2.00
CA ARG A 357 7.08 -29.92 -2.34
C ARG A 357 7.80 -30.12 -3.68
N GLY A 358 8.96 -30.76 -3.64
CA GLY A 358 9.77 -31.11 -4.81
C GLY A 358 9.72 -32.61 -5.12
N SER A 359 10.60 -33.05 -6.01
CA SER A 359 10.67 -34.46 -6.43
C SER A 359 11.02 -35.44 -5.30
N ALA A 360 11.84 -34.99 -4.34
CA ALA A 360 12.30 -35.78 -3.19
C ALA A 360 11.36 -35.74 -1.97
N GLY A 361 10.28 -34.96 -2.02
CA GLY A 361 9.40 -34.71 -0.87
C GLY A 361 9.27 -33.22 -0.54
N LEU A 362 8.92 -32.91 0.70
CA LEU A 362 8.80 -31.54 1.20
C LEU A 362 10.17 -31.01 1.61
N ARG A 363 10.66 -29.99 0.90
CA ARG A 363 11.89 -29.28 1.23
C ARG A 363 11.53 -27.97 1.91
N CYS A 364 12.27 -27.58 2.94
CA CYS A 364 12.08 -26.32 3.64
C CYS A 364 13.41 -25.64 3.95
N ALA A 365 13.38 -24.31 3.99
CA ALA A 365 14.47 -23.46 4.43
C ALA A 365 13.95 -22.56 5.56
N LEU A 366 14.70 -22.51 6.67
CA LEU A 366 14.33 -21.73 7.83
C LEU A 366 14.70 -20.25 7.64
N SER A 367 13.85 -19.35 8.11
CA SER A 367 14.05 -17.91 8.09
C SER A 367 14.98 -17.46 9.22
N ASN A 368 15.95 -16.63 8.90
CA ASN A 368 16.80 -15.98 9.88
C ASN A 368 16.21 -14.65 10.34
N ALA A 369 16.65 -14.22 11.52
CA ALA A 369 16.34 -12.92 12.08
C ALA A 369 16.96 -11.72 11.30
N ASP A 370 17.50 -11.92 10.10
CA ASP A 370 17.89 -10.84 9.18
C ASP A 370 17.16 -10.91 7.83
N GLY A 371 16.06 -11.68 7.79
CA GLY A 371 15.34 -11.96 6.56
C GLY A 371 16.15 -12.75 5.53
N SER A 372 17.31 -13.32 5.88
CA SER A 372 17.93 -14.32 5.00
C SER A 372 17.35 -15.70 5.27
N MET A 373 17.46 -16.61 4.30
CA MET A 373 17.04 -18.00 4.48
C MET A 373 18.26 -18.90 4.72
N GLN A 374 18.12 -19.87 5.61
CA GLN A 374 19.10 -20.94 5.80
C GLN A 374 19.15 -21.87 4.58
N ALA A 375 20.15 -22.75 4.55
CA ALA A 375 20.20 -23.81 3.55
C ALA A 375 18.97 -24.72 3.67
N GLU A 376 18.40 -25.12 2.54
CA GLU A 376 17.23 -25.98 2.53
C GLU A 376 17.59 -27.42 2.94
N SER A 377 16.62 -28.13 3.50
CA SER A 377 16.71 -29.55 3.81
C SER A 377 15.41 -30.26 3.43
N ASN A 378 15.44 -31.58 3.32
CA ASN A 378 14.23 -32.38 3.08
C ASN A 378 13.57 -32.73 4.42
N TRP A 379 12.39 -32.17 4.69
CA TRP A 379 11.67 -32.29 5.95
C TRP A 379 10.67 -33.45 5.96
N LEU A 380 10.20 -33.89 4.78
CA LEU A 380 9.27 -35.02 4.67
C LEU A 380 9.43 -35.74 3.32
N ASP A 381 10.02 -36.94 3.31
CA ASP A 381 10.28 -37.72 2.09
C ASP A 381 9.06 -38.53 1.59
N ILE A 382 8.11 -38.83 2.47
CA ILE A 382 6.94 -39.66 2.15
C ILE A 382 5.94 -39.00 1.18
N VAL A 383 6.13 -37.72 0.86
CA VAL A 383 5.32 -36.95 -0.12
C VAL A 383 6.09 -36.69 -1.44
N SER A 384 7.00 -37.59 -1.79
CA SER A 384 7.87 -37.52 -2.98
C SER A 384 7.19 -38.00 -4.28
N ASP A 385 7.85 -37.76 -5.42
CA ASP A 385 7.34 -38.13 -6.76
C ASP A 385 7.19 -39.65 -6.88
N THR A 386 8.18 -40.37 -6.37
CA THR A 386 8.25 -41.83 -6.41
C THR A 386 7.13 -42.49 -5.61
N LEU A 387 6.53 -41.75 -4.67
CA LEU A 387 5.39 -42.16 -3.86
C LEU A 387 4.05 -41.63 -4.40
N GLY A 388 4.05 -41.00 -5.58
CA GLY A 388 2.83 -40.65 -6.30
C GLY A 388 2.22 -39.29 -5.93
N TYR A 389 2.96 -38.41 -5.25
CA TYR A 389 2.48 -37.08 -4.85
C TYR A 389 2.70 -35.98 -5.90
N LYS A 390 3.32 -36.30 -7.03
CA LYS A 390 3.54 -35.33 -8.11
C LYS A 390 2.24 -34.73 -8.70
N PRO A 391 1.20 -35.54 -9.03
CA PRO A 391 -0.02 -35.04 -9.68
C PRO A 391 -0.65 -33.86 -8.95
N GLY A 392 -1.17 -32.89 -9.70
CA GLY A 392 -1.70 -31.62 -9.18
C GLY A 392 -2.82 -31.81 -8.16
N GLU A 393 -3.65 -32.84 -8.31
CA GLU A 393 -4.72 -33.19 -7.36
C GLU A 393 -4.23 -33.61 -5.96
N TYR A 394 -2.91 -33.74 -5.78
CA TYR A 394 -2.24 -33.95 -4.51
C TYR A 394 -1.28 -32.80 -4.20
N SER A 395 -0.33 -32.50 -5.10
CA SER A 395 0.75 -31.54 -4.83
C SER A 395 0.26 -30.12 -4.57
N THR A 396 -0.64 -29.57 -5.40
CA THR A 396 -1.07 -28.16 -5.29
C THR A 396 -1.96 -27.89 -4.09
N THR A 397 -2.39 -28.95 -3.41
CA THR A 397 -3.20 -28.87 -2.18
C THR A 397 -2.36 -28.66 -0.92
N PHE A 398 -1.02 -28.65 -1.04
CA PHE A 398 -0.13 -28.44 0.08
C PHE A 398 -0.37 -27.08 0.76
N GLN A 399 -0.48 -27.12 2.09
CA GLN A 399 -0.65 -25.96 2.97
C GLN A 399 0.20 -26.15 4.24
N LEU A 400 0.56 -25.02 4.85
CA LEU A 400 1.14 -24.93 6.18
C LEU A 400 0.14 -24.24 7.09
N ALA A 401 -0.20 -24.86 8.22
CA ALA A 401 -1.11 -24.31 9.23
C ALA A 401 -0.87 -25.02 10.57
N ASP A 402 -1.00 -24.31 11.68
CA ASP A 402 -0.94 -24.92 13.02
C ASP A 402 -2.25 -25.69 13.28
N ILE A 403 -2.19 -27.02 13.27
CA ILE A 403 -3.38 -27.87 13.43
C ILE A 403 -3.67 -28.15 14.90
N ASP A 404 -2.63 -28.29 15.72
CA ASP A 404 -2.77 -28.69 17.12
C ASP A 404 -2.36 -27.62 18.13
N ASN A 405 -2.34 -26.37 17.68
CA ASN A 405 -2.14 -25.16 18.46
C ASN A 405 -0.85 -25.18 19.29
N ASP A 406 0.22 -25.74 18.71
CA ASP A 406 1.52 -25.86 19.37
C ASP A 406 2.49 -24.72 19.03
N GLY A 407 2.02 -23.77 18.21
CA GLY A 407 2.76 -22.61 17.73
C GLY A 407 3.62 -22.92 16.51
N LYS A 408 3.47 -24.09 15.88
CA LYS A 408 4.19 -24.45 14.65
C LYS A 408 3.23 -24.83 13.54
N ALA A 409 3.54 -24.39 12.34
CA ALA A 409 2.80 -24.75 11.15
C ALA A 409 3.10 -26.20 10.75
N ASP A 410 2.05 -27.03 10.75
CA ASP A 410 2.07 -28.41 10.29
C ASP A 410 1.93 -28.50 8.77
N ALA A 411 2.45 -29.59 8.19
CA ALA A 411 2.37 -29.83 6.76
C ALA A 411 1.09 -30.60 6.41
N CYS A 412 0.15 -29.97 5.70
CA CYS A 412 -1.07 -30.62 5.23
C CYS A 412 -1.08 -30.79 3.71
N ILE A 413 -1.37 -31.99 3.22
CA ILE A 413 -1.43 -32.31 1.79
C ILE A 413 -2.42 -33.43 1.50
N ARG A 414 -3.09 -33.34 0.36
CA ARG A 414 -4.06 -34.35 -0.07
C ARG A 414 -3.36 -35.62 -0.55
N ALA A 415 -3.99 -36.76 -0.27
CA ALA A 415 -3.66 -38.07 -0.79
C ALA A 415 -4.93 -38.79 -1.28
N ALA A 416 -4.78 -39.97 -1.88
CA ALA A 416 -5.92 -40.76 -2.33
C ALA A 416 -6.90 -41.13 -1.18
N ALA A 417 -6.39 -41.28 0.04
CA ALA A 417 -7.15 -41.69 1.22
C ALA A 417 -7.81 -40.53 2.00
N GLY A 418 -7.47 -39.27 1.71
CA GLY A 418 -7.95 -38.12 2.46
C GLY A 418 -6.98 -36.93 2.42
N TYR A 419 -7.26 -35.91 3.21
CA TYR A 419 -6.31 -34.84 3.50
C TYR A 419 -5.47 -35.25 4.71
N LEU A 420 -4.15 -35.15 4.62
CA LEU A 420 -3.20 -35.65 5.61
C LEU A 420 -2.41 -34.48 6.19
N CYS A 421 -2.47 -34.28 7.51
CA CYS A 421 -1.69 -33.27 8.22
C CYS A 421 -0.61 -33.93 9.07
N PHE A 422 0.64 -33.52 8.86
CA PHE A 422 1.83 -34.07 9.50
C PHE A 422 2.39 -33.06 10.50
N LYS A 423 2.41 -33.46 11.77
CA LYS A 423 2.86 -32.60 12.86
C LYS A 423 4.31 -32.12 12.67
N ALA A 424 4.56 -30.83 12.85
CA ALA A 424 5.88 -30.23 12.86
C ALA A 424 6.73 -30.73 14.05
N LEU A 425 7.98 -31.04 13.77
CA LEU A 425 9.00 -31.41 14.75
C LEU A 425 10.21 -30.51 14.59
N THR A 426 11.15 -30.59 15.53
CA THR A 426 12.45 -29.95 15.35
C THR A 426 13.20 -30.60 14.19
N GLY A 427 13.30 -29.89 13.06
CA GLY A 427 14.08 -30.29 11.89
C GLY A 427 13.40 -31.32 10.98
N GLY A 428 12.07 -31.44 11.01
CA GLY A 428 11.30 -32.31 10.12
C GLY A 428 9.82 -32.36 10.47
N PHE A 429 9.04 -33.12 9.72
CA PHE A 429 7.65 -33.45 10.07
C PHE A 429 7.53 -34.91 10.55
N GLN A 430 6.52 -35.21 11.36
CA GLN A 430 6.15 -36.61 11.64
C GLN A 430 5.78 -37.34 10.36
N THR A 431 5.99 -38.67 10.32
CA THR A 431 5.57 -39.51 9.19
C THR A 431 4.16 -40.09 9.36
N SER A 432 3.64 -40.11 10.59
CA SER A 432 2.22 -40.32 10.85
C SER A 432 1.44 -39.02 10.64
N ALA A 433 0.29 -39.11 9.98
CA ALA A 433 -0.60 -37.97 9.77
C ALA A 433 -1.92 -38.13 10.53
N TRP A 434 -2.50 -37.00 10.92
CA TRP A 434 -3.93 -36.90 11.15
C TRP A 434 -4.63 -36.90 9.78
N ALA A 435 -5.62 -37.77 9.61
CA ALA A 435 -6.26 -38.00 8.32
C ALA A 435 -7.73 -37.58 8.32
N ALA A 436 -8.07 -36.60 7.48
CA ALA A 436 -9.45 -36.25 7.17
C ALA A 436 -9.94 -37.03 5.94
N THR A 437 -10.50 -38.22 6.19
CA THR A 437 -10.93 -39.17 5.13
C THR A 437 -12.07 -38.65 4.25
N SER A 438 -12.81 -37.64 4.74
CA SER A 438 -13.85 -36.93 3.98
C SER A 438 -13.33 -36.34 2.67
N PHE A 439 -12.04 -35.97 2.59
CA PHE A 439 -11.40 -35.33 1.44
C PHE A 439 -10.72 -36.30 0.44
N SER A 440 -11.09 -37.58 0.49
CA SER A 440 -10.47 -38.67 -0.29
C SER A 440 -10.87 -38.72 -1.77
N ASN A 441 -10.19 -39.55 -2.56
CA ASN A 441 -10.60 -39.87 -3.94
C ASN A 441 -11.95 -40.58 -3.98
N ALA A 442 -12.24 -41.44 -2.98
CA ALA A 442 -13.50 -42.16 -2.89
C ALA A 442 -14.71 -41.20 -2.77
N ASN A 443 -14.49 -40.03 -2.17
CA ASN A 443 -15.48 -38.96 -2.06
C ASN A 443 -15.39 -37.94 -3.22
N GLY A 444 -14.61 -38.24 -4.27
CA GLY A 444 -14.59 -37.48 -5.52
C GLY A 444 -13.80 -36.16 -5.47
N TRP A 445 -12.92 -35.97 -4.49
CA TRP A 445 -12.13 -34.74 -4.38
C TRP A 445 -11.05 -34.58 -5.46
N ASN A 446 -10.62 -35.68 -6.10
CA ASN A 446 -9.69 -35.64 -7.24
C ASN A 446 -10.38 -35.36 -8.59
N ALA A 447 -11.70 -35.19 -8.61
CA ALA A 447 -12.45 -35.14 -9.86
C ALA A 447 -12.19 -33.86 -10.69
N ALA A 448 -11.86 -32.74 -10.04
CA ALA A 448 -11.59 -31.45 -10.68
C ALA A 448 -10.80 -30.51 -9.77
N GLU A 449 -10.05 -29.57 -10.36
CA GLU A 449 -9.29 -28.53 -9.64
C GLU A 449 -10.18 -27.66 -8.77
N SER A 450 -11.42 -27.38 -9.20
CA SER A 450 -12.37 -26.63 -8.40
C SER A 450 -12.83 -27.35 -7.12
N ARG A 451 -12.50 -28.63 -6.94
CA ARG A 451 -12.69 -29.36 -5.68
C ARG A 451 -11.42 -29.33 -4.86
N TYR A 452 -10.36 -30.00 -5.31
CA TYR A 452 -9.13 -30.11 -4.51
C TYR A 452 -8.42 -28.77 -4.29
N GLY A 453 -8.53 -27.83 -5.24
CA GLY A 453 -7.96 -26.49 -5.14
C GLY A 453 -8.75 -25.53 -4.25
N SER A 454 -9.96 -25.93 -3.81
CA SER A 454 -10.78 -25.17 -2.86
C SER A 454 -10.50 -25.51 -1.39
N ILE A 455 -9.73 -26.57 -1.12
CA ILE A 455 -9.45 -27.03 0.24
C ILE A 455 -8.60 -25.98 0.95
N ARG A 456 -9.02 -25.54 2.15
CA ARG A 456 -8.33 -24.58 3.01
C ARG A 456 -8.32 -25.04 4.45
N VAL A 457 -7.33 -24.55 5.19
CA VAL A 457 -7.11 -24.89 6.58
C VAL A 457 -7.13 -23.64 7.44
N GLY A 458 -7.72 -23.72 8.64
CA GLY A 458 -7.67 -22.68 9.67
C GLY A 458 -8.67 -22.95 10.79
N ASP A 459 -8.47 -22.30 11.93
CA ASP A 459 -9.35 -22.37 13.11
C ASP A 459 -10.68 -21.66 12.83
N ILE A 460 -11.70 -22.40 12.39
CA ILE A 460 -12.99 -21.81 12.00
C ILE A 460 -13.99 -21.80 13.15
N ASP A 461 -13.79 -22.62 14.18
CA ASP A 461 -14.72 -22.73 15.31
C ASP A 461 -14.29 -21.94 16.56
N GLY A 462 -13.03 -21.52 16.60
CA GLY A 462 -12.43 -20.68 17.63
C GLY A 462 -11.92 -21.48 18.82
N ASP A 463 -11.65 -22.78 18.67
CA ASP A 463 -11.07 -23.62 19.72
C ASP A 463 -9.53 -23.57 19.76
N GLY A 464 -8.92 -22.93 18.76
CA GLY A 464 -7.48 -22.73 18.61
C GLY A 464 -6.80 -23.78 17.73
N ASP A 465 -7.48 -24.89 17.41
CA ASP A 465 -6.98 -25.93 16.52
C ASP A 465 -7.31 -25.63 15.05
N GLY A 466 -6.53 -26.17 14.12
CA GLY A 466 -6.74 -25.96 12.68
C GLY A 466 -7.73 -26.94 12.07
N ASP A 467 -8.78 -26.41 11.43
CA ASP A 467 -9.82 -27.21 10.76
C ASP A 467 -9.64 -27.25 9.24
N ILE A 468 -10.28 -28.21 8.57
CA ILE A 468 -10.22 -28.35 7.11
C ILE A 468 -11.58 -28.10 6.48
N CYS A 469 -11.65 -27.15 5.56
CA CYS A 469 -12.83 -26.90 4.74
C CYS A 469 -12.55 -27.09 3.25
N GLY A 470 -13.59 -27.34 2.46
CA GLY A 470 -13.52 -27.23 1.01
C GLY A 470 -14.90 -27.25 0.36
N ARG A 471 -14.95 -26.92 -0.93
CA ARG A 471 -16.16 -26.97 -1.75
C ARG A 471 -16.34 -28.36 -2.36
N ASP A 472 -17.42 -29.03 -1.98
CA ASP A 472 -17.66 -30.42 -2.34
C ASP A 472 -18.30 -30.60 -3.75
N ALA A 473 -18.78 -31.81 -4.03
CA ALA A 473 -19.44 -32.13 -5.29
C ALA A 473 -20.81 -31.46 -5.49
N SER A 474 -21.55 -31.17 -4.41
CA SER A 474 -22.83 -30.45 -4.46
C SER A 474 -22.61 -28.93 -4.57
N GLY A 475 -21.40 -28.47 -4.25
CA GLY A 475 -21.03 -27.07 -4.20
C GLY A 475 -21.24 -26.44 -2.83
N GLU A 476 -21.54 -27.25 -1.82
CA GLU A 476 -21.54 -26.85 -0.42
C GLU A 476 -20.10 -26.70 0.08
N ILE A 477 -19.90 -25.78 1.02
CA ILE A 477 -18.69 -25.71 1.81
C ILE A 477 -18.87 -26.70 2.96
N VAL A 478 -18.03 -27.72 2.98
CA VAL A 478 -18.02 -28.73 4.03
C VAL A 478 -16.73 -28.60 4.83
N CYS A 479 -16.84 -28.68 6.15
CA CYS A 479 -15.70 -28.56 7.06
C CYS A 479 -15.62 -29.74 8.01
N SER A 480 -14.39 -30.12 8.35
CA SER A 480 -14.00 -31.25 9.17
C SER A 480 -13.17 -30.71 10.32
N LEU A 481 -13.77 -30.74 11.52
CA LEU A 481 -13.18 -30.13 12.71
C LEU A 481 -12.10 -31.03 13.31
N PHE A 482 -11.01 -30.43 13.78
CA PHE A 482 -10.04 -31.13 14.63
C PHE A 482 -10.52 -31.12 16.09
N ASN A 483 -9.86 -31.89 16.96
CA ASN A 483 -10.26 -31.98 18.37
C ASN A 483 -9.04 -32.23 19.29
N GLY A 484 -7.86 -31.82 18.83
CA GLY A 484 -6.56 -32.17 19.40
C GLY A 484 -6.04 -33.57 19.05
N THR A 485 -6.85 -34.47 18.46
CA THR A 485 -6.38 -35.84 18.15
C THR A 485 -6.79 -36.40 16.80
N THR A 486 -7.98 -36.07 16.29
CA THR A 486 -8.53 -36.63 15.05
C THR A 486 -9.48 -35.66 14.38
N PHE A 487 -9.51 -35.67 13.05
CA PHE A 487 -10.54 -34.96 12.28
C PHE A 487 -11.89 -35.68 12.32
N ALA A 488 -12.95 -34.93 12.58
CA ALA A 488 -14.34 -35.39 12.50
C ALA A 488 -14.79 -35.64 11.05
N ALA A 489 -15.92 -36.32 10.84
CA ALA A 489 -16.54 -36.39 9.52
C ALA A 489 -16.94 -34.98 9.05
N ALA A 490 -16.74 -34.66 7.77
CA ALA A 490 -17.04 -33.32 7.26
C ALA A 490 -18.56 -33.07 7.21
N THR A 491 -18.98 -31.89 7.63
CA THR A 491 -20.38 -31.45 7.64
C THR A 491 -20.57 -30.16 6.84
N SER A 492 -21.77 -29.90 6.32
CA SER A 492 -22.07 -28.66 5.60
C SER A 492 -22.02 -27.44 6.52
N TRP A 493 -21.25 -26.43 6.13
CA TRP A 493 -21.06 -25.14 6.80
C TRP A 493 -21.65 -23.98 6.01
N SER A 494 -21.81 -24.10 4.69
CA SER A 494 -22.47 -23.11 3.86
C SER A 494 -22.96 -23.68 2.54
N SER A 495 -24.15 -23.27 2.12
CA SER A 495 -24.73 -23.58 0.79
C SER A 495 -24.64 -22.41 -0.19
N ALA A 496 -23.98 -21.32 0.19
CA ALA A 496 -23.96 -20.06 -0.59
C ALA A 496 -23.23 -20.19 -1.95
N PHE A 497 -22.38 -21.20 -2.10
CA PHE A 497 -21.50 -21.39 -3.25
C PHE A 497 -21.93 -22.54 -4.18
N THR A 498 -23.19 -22.96 -4.11
CA THR A 498 -23.75 -24.07 -4.92
C THR A 498 -24.00 -23.72 -6.39
N ALA A 499 -24.12 -22.43 -6.72
CA ALA A 499 -24.33 -21.98 -8.10
C ALA A 499 -23.15 -22.39 -9.02
N SER A 500 -23.45 -22.68 -10.29
CA SER A 500 -22.46 -23.21 -11.24
C SER A 500 -21.21 -22.35 -11.48
N PRO A 501 -21.24 -20.98 -11.44
CA PRO A 501 -20.03 -20.20 -11.63
C PRO A 501 -18.93 -20.55 -10.62
N TRP A 502 -19.29 -20.83 -9.36
CA TRP A 502 -18.35 -21.21 -8.30
C TRP A 502 -17.61 -22.53 -8.53
N SER A 503 -17.91 -23.26 -9.60
CA SER A 503 -17.16 -24.45 -10.03
C SER A 503 -16.04 -24.15 -11.02
N GLN A 504 -15.90 -22.90 -11.47
CA GLN A 504 -14.81 -22.47 -12.33
C GLN A 504 -13.52 -22.28 -11.52
N PRO A 505 -12.34 -22.67 -12.04
CA PRO A 505 -11.06 -22.56 -11.33
C PRO A 505 -10.74 -21.15 -10.84
N GLU A 506 -11.06 -20.11 -11.61
CA GLU A 506 -10.80 -18.69 -11.30
C GLU A 506 -11.57 -18.15 -10.09
N TYR A 507 -12.53 -18.92 -9.56
CA TYR A 507 -13.20 -18.62 -8.30
C TYR A 507 -12.90 -19.73 -7.27
N ALA A 508 -13.04 -21.00 -7.66
CA ALA A 508 -12.89 -22.14 -6.76
C ALA A 508 -11.48 -22.31 -6.17
N THR A 509 -10.44 -21.87 -6.88
CA THR A 509 -9.05 -21.91 -6.36
C THR A 509 -8.69 -20.70 -5.51
N THR A 510 -9.61 -19.74 -5.35
CA THR A 510 -9.40 -18.48 -4.61
C THR A 510 -10.01 -18.47 -3.22
N PHE A 511 -10.66 -19.56 -2.81
CA PHE A 511 -11.10 -19.72 -1.42
C PHE A 511 -9.90 -19.47 -0.49
N GLN A 512 -10.13 -18.80 0.63
CA GLN A 512 -9.14 -18.53 1.67
C GLN A 512 -9.85 -18.62 3.02
N ILE A 513 -9.13 -19.08 4.03
CA ILE A 513 -9.57 -19.06 5.43
C ILE A 513 -8.55 -18.22 6.19
N ALA A 514 -9.01 -17.14 6.81
CA ALA A 514 -8.15 -16.22 7.56
C ALA A 514 -8.97 -15.39 8.56
N LYS A 515 -8.32 -14.89 9.62
CA LYS A 515 -8.96 -14.02 10.62
C LYS A 515 -9.11 -12.62 10.03
N VAL A 516 -10.28 -12.24 9.50
CA VAL A 516 -10.44 -10.91 8.84
C VAL A 516 -11.11 -9.87 9.72
N ASN A 517 -11.60 -10.25 10.91
CA ASN A 517 -12.36 -9.40 11.82
C ASN A 517 -11.93 -9.47 13.30
N ASN A 518 -10.80 -10.12 13.59
CA ASN A 518 -10.25 -10.27 14.94
C ASN A 518 -11.20 -10.89 15.99
N ASP A 519 -12.14 -11.76 15.60
CA ASP A 519 -13.07 -12.43 16.52
C ASP A 519 -12.56 -13.78 17.07
N ASN A 520 -11.26 -14.05 16.89
CA ASN A 520 -10.55 -15.32 17.14
C ASN A 520 -10.94 -16.49 16.24
N ARG A 521 -11.83 -16.31 15.25
CA ARG A 521 -12.16 -17.33 14.26
C ARG A 521 -11.64 -16.92 12.91
N ALA A 522 -11.35 -17.90 12.09
CA ALA A 522 -11.02 -17.72 10.70
C ALA A 522 -12.30 -17.74 9.86
N ASP A 523 -12.41 -16.78 8.96
CA ASP A 523 -13.55 -16.56 8.10
C ASP A 523 -13.28 -17.04 6.68
N LEU A 524 -14.34 -17.29 5.93
CA LEU A 524 -14.23 -17.72 4.55
C LEU A 524 -14.30 -16.54 3.60
N CYS A 525 -13.22 -16.27 2.87
CA CYS A 525 -13.20 -15.29 1.79
C CYS A 525 -12.96 -15.97 0.45
N VAL A 526 -13.61 -15.47 -0.60
CA VAL A 526 -13.49 -16.00 -1.96
C VAL A 526 -13.68 -14.89 -2.98
N ARG A 527 -12.95 -15.00 -4.09
CA ARG A 527 -13.14 -14.13 -5.24
C ARG A 527 -14.32 -14.61 -6.08
N GLY A 528 -15.26 -13.71 -6.36
CA GLY A 528 -16.31 -13.87 -7.36
C GLY A 528 -16.14 -12.90 -8.53
N PRO A 529 -17.11 -12.86 -9.48
CA PRO A 529 -17.05 -11.95 -10.63
C PRO A 529 -16.94 -10.47 -10.26
N GLY A 530 -17.54 -10.07 -9.13
CA GLY A 530 -17.57 -8.69 -8.64
C GLY A 530 -16.46 -8.31 -7.64
N GLY A 531 -15.55 -9.22 -7.31
CA GLY A 531 -14.47 -8.99 -6.34
C GLY A 531 -14.46 -10.00 -5.19
N MET A 532 -13.85 -9.63 -4.06
CA MET A 532 -13.76 -10.49 -2.87
C MET A 532 -15.04 -10.45 -2.06
N SER A 533 -15.62 -11.61 -1.79
CA SER A 533 -16.74 -11.78 -0.87
C SER A 533 -16.29 -12.59 0.34
N CYS A 534 -16.68 -12.17 1.55
CA CYS A 534 -16.36 -12.85 2.79
C CYS A 534 -17.62 -13.26 3.54
N ALA A 535 -17.57 -14.44 4.14
CA ALA A 535 -18.61 -15.03 4.97
C ALA A 535 -18.02 -15.30 6.35
N LEU A 536 -18.45 -14.52 7.33
CA LEU A 536 -17.94 -14.60 8.69
C LEU A 536 -18.31 -15.92 9.37
N SER A 537 -17.39 -16.49 10.14
CA SER A 537 -17.65 -17.70 10.91
C SER A 537 -18.57 -17.43 12.10
N THR A 538 -19.50 -18.33 12.33
CA THR A 538 -20.37 -18.34 13.52
C THR A 538 -19.88 -19.28 14.62
N GLY A 539 -18.80 -20.02 14.36
CA GLY A 539 -18.32 -21.12 15.20
C GLY A 539 -18.99 -22.48 14.91
N SER A 540 -19.98 -22.51 14.00
CA SER A 540 -20.67 -23.75 13.61
C SER A 540 -21.15 -23.77 12.16
N GLY A 541 -20.69 -22.81 11.37
CA GLY A 541 -21.14 -22.50 10.01
C GLY A 541 -20.67 -21.12 9.58
N PHE A 542 -20.72 -20.83 8.28
CA PHE A 542 -20.44 -19.48 7.77
C PHE A 542 -21.74 -18.70 7.53
N GLY A 543 -21.70 -17.40 7.84
CA GLY A 543 -22.79 -16.46 7.57
C GLY A 543 -23.08 -16.29 6.07
N THR A 544 -23.99 -15.36 5.74
CA THR A 544 -24.22 -14.99 4.34
C THR A 544 -23.02 -14.22 3.81
N PRO A 545 -22.40 -14.63 2.69
CA PRO A 545 -21.29 -13.88 2.11
C PRO A 545 -21.74 -12.49 1.66
N THR A 546 -20.95 -11.47 1.98
CA THR A 546 -21.13 -10.10 1.46
C THR A 546 -19.91 -9.69 0.63
N LEU A 547 -20.10 -8.80 -0.34
CA LEU A 547 -18.98 -8.24 -1.11
C LEU A 547 -18.20 -7.27 -0.21
N TRP A 548 -16.90 -7.52 -0.02
CA TRP A 548 -16.04 -6.72 0.84
C TRP A 548 -15.17 -5.72 0.08
N THR A 549 -15.05 -5.88 -1.24
CA THR A 549 -14.25 -4.99 -2.10
C THR A 549 -15.11 -4.14 -3.02
N GLN A 550 -14.59 -2.98 -3.42
CA GLN A 550 -15.20 -2.10 -4.43
C GLN A 550 -14.24 -1.91 -5.60
N MET A 551 -14.67 -2.27 -6.82
CA MET A 551 -13.88 -2.16 -8.07
C MET A 551 -12.47 -2.78 -7.95
N ALA A 552 -12.37 -3.90 -7.24
CA ALA A 552 -11.12 -4.56 -6.91
C ALA A 552 -11.27 -6.08 -6.97
N PHE A 553 -10.19 -6.76 -7.39
CA PHE A 553 -10.14 -8.22 -7.50
C PHE A 553 -11.22 -8.84 -8.41
N ASP A 554 -11.96 -8.02 -9.17
CA ASP A 554 -13.11 -8.41 -9.98
C ASP A 554 -12.72 -8.83 -11.42
N ASP A 555 -13.66 -9.41 -12.16
CA ASP A 555 -13.44 -9.88 -13.53
C ASP A 555 -13.17 -8.71 -14.50
N ALA A 556 -13.83 -7.57 -14.31
CA ALA A 556 -13.72 -6.38 -15.17
C ALA A 556 -12.33 -5.73 -15.08
N SER A 557 -11.71 -5.82 -13.91
CA SER A 557 -10.33 -5.42 -13.61
C SER A 557 -9.30 -6.50 -14.02
N GLY A 558 -9.75 -7.56 -14.71
CA GLY A 558 -8.90 -8.57 -15.34
C GLY A 558 -8.43 -9.68 -14.41
N TRP A 559 -8.96 -9.83 -13.18
CA TRP A 559 -8.44 -10.84 -12.24
C TRP A 559 -8.74 -12.29 -12.62
N ALA A 560 -9.77 -12.53 -13.46
CA ALA A 560 -10.05 -13.86 -14.02
C ALA A 560 -9.21 -14.22 -15.25
N THR A 561 -8.35 -13.32 -15.75
CA THR A 561 -7.68 -13.51 -17.06
C THR A 561 -6.57 -14.56 -17.06
N SER A 562 -5.94 -14.82 -15.91
CA SER A 562 -4.86 -15.81 -15.82
C SER A 562 -4.70 -16.37 -14.39
N PRO A 563 -4.19 -17.61 -14.24
CA PRO A 563 -3.81 -18.17 -12.94
C PRO A 563 -2.83 -17.28 -12.16
N SER A 564 -1.90 -16.63 -12.85
CA SER A 564 -0.94 -15.69 -12.24
C SER A 564 -1.58 -14.46 -11.60
N ARG A 565 -2.88 -14.18 -11.87
CA ARG A 565 -3.67 -13.19 -11.15
C ARG A 565 -4.52 -13.83 -10.07
N TYR A 566 -5.51 -14.67 -10.42
CA TYR A 566 -6.47 -15.15 -9.41
C TYR A 566 -5.84 -16.10 -8.37
N LYS A 567 -4.84 -16.92 -8.73
CA LYS A 567 -4.14 -17.79 -7.75
C LYS A 567 -3.14 -17.02 -6.90
N SER A 568 -2.75 -15.81 -7.30
CA SER A 568 -1.87 -14.95 -6.51
C SER A 568 -2.59 -14.29 -5.32
N ILE A 569 -3.93 -14.31 -5.29
CA ILE A 569 -4.71 -13.71 -4.20
C ILE A 569 -4.46 -14.52 -2.92
N LYS A 570 -4.02 -13.83 -1.88
CA LYS A 570 -3.72 -14.38 -0.55
C LYS A 570 -4.23 -13.43 0.52
N LEU A 571 -4.58 -14.01 1.66
CA LEU A 571 -4.94 -13.28 2.86
C LEU A 571 -3.82 -13.37 3.89
N GLY A 572 -3.48 -12.26 4.51
CA GLY A 572 -2.44 -12.15 5.54
C GLY A 572 -2.38 -10.72 6.09
N ASP A 573 -2.05 -10.59 7.37
CA ASP A 573 -1.99 -9.30 8.07
C ASP A 573 -0.72 -8.53 7.65
N VAL A 574 -0.82 -7.66 6.64
CA VAL A 574 0.35 -6.96 6.08
C VAL A 574 0.55 -5.56 6.67
N ASP A 575 -0.38 -5.08 7.51
CA ASP A 575 -0.30 -3.79 8.22
C ASP A 575 -0.24 -3.90 9.75
N GLY A 576 -0.35 -5.11 10.29
CA GLY A 576 -0.15 -5.51 11.68
C GLY A 576 -1.29 -5.11 12.61
N ASP A 577 -2.51 -4.98 12.06
CA ASP A 577 -3.73 -4.68 12.82
C ASP A 577 -4.39 -5.94 13.42
N GLY A 578 -3.81 -7.12 13.15
CA GLY A 578 -4.28 -8.44 13.57
C GLY A 578 -5.25 -9.10 12.58
N SER A 579 -5.84 -8.31 11.68
CA SER A 579 -6.77 -8.77 10.65
C SER A 579 -6.01 -9.09 9.37
N ALA A 580 -6.40 -10.17 8.71
CA ALA A 580 -5.83 -10.52 7.42
C ALA A 580 -6.33 -9.57 6.32
N ASP A 581 -5.39 -8.94 5.63
CA ASP A 581 -5.61 -8.14 4.43
C ASP A 581 -5.65 -9.01 3.20
N VAL A 582 -6.21 -8.51 2.10
CA VAL A 582 -6.13 -9.21 0.81
C VAL A 582 -5.08 -8.56 -0.08
N CYS A 583 -4.07 -9.36 -0.45
CA CYS A 583 -3.07 -8.96 -1.43
C CYS A 583 -3.11 -9.86 -2.66
N GLY A 584 -2.69 -9.32 -3.79
CA GLY A 584 -2.54 -10.08 -5.02
C GLY A 584 -1.68 -9.38 -6.06
N ARG A 585 -1.30 -10.13 -7.07
CA ARG A 585 -0.47 -9.67 -8.17
C ARG A 585 -1.32 -9.16 -9.33
N HIS A 586 -1.24 -7.85 -9.57
CA HIS A 586 -1.78 -7.19 -10.74
C HIS A 586 -0.77 -7.20 -11.92
N SER A 587 -1.19 -6.82 -13.14
CA SER A 587 -0.26 -6.73 -14.29
C SER A 587 0.82 -5.67 -14.14
N THR A 588 0.67 -4.74 -13.22
CA THR A 588 1.60 -3.62 -12.99
C THR A 588 2.34 -3.72 -11.67
N GLY A 589 2.03 -4.71 -10.82
CA GLY A 589 2.73 -4.93 -9.56
C GLY A 589 1.88 -5.62 -8.51
N ILE A 590 2.17 -5.38 -7.24
CA ILE A 590 1.43 -5.95 -6.09
C ILE A 590 0.45 -4.92 -5.55
N VAL A 591 -0.77 -5.39 -5.34
CA VAL A 591 -1.83 -4.61 -4.71
C VAL A 591 -2.28 -5.26 -3.42
N CYS A 592 -2.63 -4.43 -2.43
CA CYS A 592 -3.23 -4.88 -1.17
C CYS A 592 -4.44 -4.00 -0.84
N ALA A 593 -5.46 -4.61 -0.27
CA ALA A 593 -6.64 -3.96 0.28
C ALA A 593 -6.79 -4.37 1.74
N PHE A 594 -6.80 -3.37 2.62
CA PHE A 594 -6.66 -3.56 4.06
C PHE A 594 -8.00 -3.83 4.71
N SER A 595 -8.05 -4.75 5.67
CA SER A 595 -9.29 -5.07 6.37
C SER A 595 -9.76 -3.88 7.22
N THR A 596 -11.06 -3.88 7.51
CA THR A 596 -11.68 -3.00 8.51
C THR A 596 -12.51 -3.82 9.51
N GLY A 597 -12.40 -5.15 9.44
CA GLY A 597 -13.26 -6.11 10.14
C GLY A 597 -14.67 -6.28 9.55
N THR A 598 -15.07 -5.44 8.59
CA THR A 598 -16.40 -5.53 7.96
C THR A 598 -16.39 -5.38 6.43
N SER A 599 -15.29 -4.86 5.88
CA SER A 599 -15.01 -4.71 4.46
C SER A 599 -13.50 -4.57 4.25
N PHE A 600 -13.05 -4.63 3.00
CA PHE A 600 -11.71 -4.19 2.62
C PHE A 600 -11.75 -2.76 2.10
N ARG A 601 -10.77 -1.95 2.47
CA ARG A 601 -10.55 -0.62 1.87
C ARG A 601 -10.26 -0.77 0.37
N ASN A 602 -10.37 0.31 -0.40
CA ASN A 602 -9.94 0.28 -1.80
C ASN A 602 -8.47 -0.13 -1.89
N TYR A 603 -8.15 -1.07 -2.79
CA TYR A 603 -6.77 -1.54 -2.94
C TYR A 603 -5.85 -0.40 -3.36
N ARG A 604 -4.59 -0.49 -2.94
CA ARG A 604 -3.51 0.36 -3.46
C ARG A 604 -2.38 -0.49 -3.99
N TYR A 605 -1.52 0.11 -4.80
CA TYR A 605 -0.25 -0.50 -5.17
C TYR A 605 0.75 -0.32 -4.03
N VAL A 606 1.08 -1.41 -3.35
CA VAL A 606 2.19 -1.45 -2.39
C VAL A 606 3.54 -1.51 -3.13
N LEU A 607 3.53 -2.01 -4.37
CA LEU A 607 4.67 -1.98 -5.29
C LEU A 607 4.18 -1.98 -6.75
N ASN A 608 4.69 -1.08 -7.59
CA ASN A 608 4.31 -0.95 -9.02
C ASN A 608 5.50 -0.90 -9.99
N THR A 609 6.70 -1.24 -9.53
CA THR A 609 7.93 -1.25 -10.34
C THR A 609 8.52 -2.65 -10.52
N ASN A 610 7.93 -3.66 -9.87
CA ASN A 610 8.31 -5.07 -9.97
C ASN A 610 7.05 -5.93 -9.79
N PHE A 611 7.14 -7.25 -9.91
CA PHE A 611 6.03 -8.21 -9.90
C PHE A 611 4.97 -8.01 -11.00
N GLY A 612 5.04 -6.94 -11.80
CA GLY A 612 4.22 -6.71 -12.97
C GLY A 612 4.64 -7.52 -14.20
N ASP A 613 3.83 -7.48 -15.25
CA ASP A 613 4.02 -8.22 -16.51
C ASP A 613 5.31 -7.77 -17.21
N ALA A 614 5.61 -6.46 -17.16
CA ALA A 614 6.84 -5.90 -17.71
C ALA A 614 8.10 -6.42 -17.01
N ALA A 615 7.96 -6.90 -15.76
CA ALA A 615 9.03 -7.56 -15.01
C ALA A 615 9.01 -9.10 -15.20
N ASN A 616 8.28 -9.62 -16.20
CA ASN A 616 8.16 -11.04 -16.56
C ASN A 616 7.49 -11.95 -15.51
N TRP A 617 6.58 -11.40 -14.70
CA TRP A 617 5.86 -12.16 -13.67
C TRP A 617 4.51 -12.72 -14.13
N SER A 618 4.17 -12.60 -15.41
CA SER A 618 2.87 -13.04 -15.95
C SER A 618 2.74 -14.57 -16.04
N GLY A 619 3.85 -15.30 -16.03
CA GLY A 619 3.87 -16.78 -15.97
C GLY A 619 3.27 -17.31 -14.66
N GLU A 620 2.56 -18.43 -14.73
CA GLU A 620 1.97 -19.09 -13.54
C GLU A 620 3.07 -19.53 -12.56
N GLU A 621 4.19 -20.01 -13.09
CA GLU A 621 5.37 -20.46 -12.32
C GLU A 621 6.09 -19.35 -11.53
N TYR A 622 5.66 -18.10 -11.71
CA TYR A 622 6.11 -16.94 -10.95
C TYR A 622 4.94 -16.28 -10.22
N GLY A 623 3.99 -15.68 -10.96
CA GLY A 623 2.94 -14.84 -10.39
C GLY A 623 1.95 -15.58 -9.47
N ALA A 624 1.63 -16.85 -9.77
CA ALA A 624 0.69 -17.62 -8.96
C ALA A 624 1.31 -18.13 -7.64
N THR A 625 2.64 -17.99 -7.48
CA THR A 625 3.37 -18.48 -6.31
C THR A 625 3.42 -17.47 -5.16
N LEU A 626 2.72 -16.33 -5.28
CA LEU A 626 2.62 -15.33 -4.23
C LEU A 626 2.13 -15.98 -2.94
N ALA A 627 2.89 -15.77 -1.87
CA ALA A 627 2.61 -16.20 -0.51
C ALA A 627 2.80 -15.01 0.42
N LEU A 628 2.00 -14.98 1.49
CA LEU A 628 2.13 -14.01 2.56
C LEU A 628 2.59 -14.75 3.82
N GLY A 629 3.53 -14.15 4.56
CA GLY A 629 4.02 -14.69 5.82
C GLY A 629 5.11 -13.81 6.42
N ASP A 630 5.13 -13.72 7.74
CA ASP A 630 6.08 -12.89 8.50
C ASP A 630 7.47 -13.54 8.52
N VAL A 631 8.22 -13.42 7.44
CA VAL A 631 9.51 -14.12 7.27
C VAL A 631 10.64 -13.43 8.04
N ASN A 632 10.41 -12.20 8.49
CA ASN A 632 11.30 -11.39 9.31
C ASN A 632 10.75 -11.17 10.74
N GLY A 633 9.81 -11.97 11.24
CA GLY A 633 9.31 -11.92 12.61
C GLY A 633 8.97 -10.53 13.16
N ASP A 634 8.60 -9.57 12.32
CA ASP A 634 8.33 -8.18 12.71
C ASP A 634 6.84 -7.93 12.97
N GLY A 635 6.04 -8.99 12.88
CA GLY A 635 4.60 -9.00 13.09
C GLY A 635 3.80 -8.71 11.82
N TYR A 636 4.44 -8.44 10.68
CA TYR A 636 3.77 -8.19 9.40
C TYR A 636 3.96 -9.36 8.46
N ALA A 637 2.89 -9.80 7.80
CA ALA A 637 3.01 -10.73 6.70
C ALA A 637 3.73 -10.06 5.52
N ASP A 638 4.90 -10.59 5.16
CA ASP A 638 5.66 -10.11 4.03
C ASP A 638 5.15 -10.71 2.72
N VAL A 639 5.41 -10.04 1.60
CA VAL A 639 5.04 -10.56 0.27
C VAL A 639 6.22 -11.30 -0.33
N CYS A 640 6.09 -12.61 -0.52
CA CYS A 640 7.09 -13.41 -1.22
C CYS A 640 6.50 -14.10 -2.44
N ALA A 641 7.31 -14.29 -3.47
CA ALA A 641 6.99 -15.19 -4.58
C ALA A 641 8.26 -15.76 -5.19
N ARG A 642 8.10 -16.86 -5.91
CA ARG A 642 9.16 -17.49 -6.66
C ARG A 642 9.53 -16.67 -7.89
N ALA A 643 10.81 -16.33 -8.00
CA ALA A 643 11.43 -15.76 -9.19
C ALA A 643 12.38 -16.77 -9.86
N VAL A 644 12.95 -16.37 -11.00
CA VAL A 644 13.96 -17.15 -11.75
C VAL A 644 15.14 -17.58 -10.85
N ALA A 645 15.60 -16.70 -9.95
CA ALA A 645 16.78 -16.92 -9.11
C ALA A 645 16.50 -17.66 -7.79
N GLY A 646 15.24 -17.83 -7.39
CA GLY A 646 14.84 -18.34 -6.08
C GLY A 646 13.64 -17.59 -5.53
N LEU A 647 13.43 -17.65 -4.22
CA LEU A 647 12.40 -16.88 -3.53
C LEU A 647 12.79 -15.41 -3.47
N THR A 648 11.88 -14.54 -3.87
CA THR A 648 11.99 -13.09 -3.78
C THR A 648 10.94 -12.59 -2.80
N CYS A 649 11.38 -11.85 -1.78
CA CYS A 649 10.51 -11.31 -0.74
C CYS A 649 10.62 -9.79 -0.67
N MET A 650 9.52 -9.18 -0.24
CA MET A 650 9.36 -7.77 -0.02
C MET A 650 8.76 -7.57 1.37
N PRO A 651 9.58 -7.15 2.35
CA PRO A 651 9.11 -6.92 3.69
C PRO A 651 7.98 -5.89 3.75
N ALA A 652 6.98 -6.12 4.59
CA ALA A 652 6.01 -5.08 4.92
C ALA A 652 6.65 -4.11 5.93
N THR A 653 6.60 -2.79 5.68
CA THR A 653 7.48 -1.84 6.40
C THR A 653 6.77 -0.70 7.13
N THR A 654 5.46 -0.73 7.30
CA THR A 654 4.78 0.43 7.91
C THR A 654 3.55 0.05 8.71
N ARG A 655 3.66 0.28 10.02
CA ARG A 655 2.54 0.34 10.93
C ARG A 655 1.95 1.74 10.99
N LEU A 656 0.70 1.89 10.60
CA LEU A 656 -0.06 3.08 10.93
C LEU A 656 -0.60 2.95 12.36
N ALA A 657 -0.50 4.02 13.12
CA ALA A 657 -1.22 4.12 14.38
C ALA A 657 -2.72 4.18 14.09
N GLU A 658 -3.52 3.63 15.00
CA GLU A 658 -4.98 3.80 15.01
C GLU A 658 -5.40 4.69 16.18
N PHE A 659 -6.51 5.39 16.06
CA PHE A 659 -7.01 6.18 17.18
C PHE A 659 -7.51 5.26 18.31
N ASP A 660 -6.86 5.32 19.46
CA ASP A 660 -7.28 4.61 20.66
C ASP A 660 -8.27 5.50 21.45
N PRO A 661 -9.54 5.12 21.61
CA PRO A 661 -10.52 5.96 22.28
C PRO A 661 -10.33 6.06 23.80
N VAL A 662 -9.52 5.18 24.40
CA VAL A 662 -9.19 5.18 25.83
C VAL A 662 -7.99 6.09 26.10
N LEU A 663 -6.92 5.91 25.33
CA LEU A 663 -5.74 6.76 25.40
C LEU A 663 -5.96 8.11 24.72
N ARG A 664 -6.95 8.24 23.83
CA ARG A 664 -7.29 9.44 23.03
C ARG A 664 -6.16 9.95 22.14
N VAL A 665 -5.38 9.04 21.57
CA VAL A 665 -4.21 9.32 20.73
C VAL A 665 -4.09 8.27 19.64
N GLY A 666 -3.22 8.52 18.65
CA GLY A 666 -2.72 7.44 17.80
C GLY A 666 -1.94 6.41 18.62
N HIS A 667 -2.29 5.13 18.48
CA HIS A 667 -1.70 4.02 19.21
C HIS A 667 -1.35 2.86 18.28
N CYS A 668 -0.11 2.40 18.38
CA CYS A 668 0.34 1.12 17.84
C CYS A 668 0.25 0.04 18.92
N SER A 669 -0.83 -0.74 18.88
CA SER A 669 -1.27 -1.65 19.96
C SER A 669 -0.49 -2.96 20.09
N THR A 670 0.33 -3.32 19.10
CA THR A 670 1.28 -4.45 19.16
C THR A 670 2.71 -3.92 19.02
N VAL A 671 3.70 -4.73 19.37
CA VAL A 671 5.11 -4.35 19.18
C VAL A 671 5.42 -4.43 17.67
N GLY A 672 6.23 -3.51 17.16
CA GLY A 672 6.72 -3.52 15.77
C GLY A 672 8.04 -2.75 15.65
N THR A 673 8.54 -2.57 14.44
CA THR A 673 9.79 -1.81 14.17
C THR A 673 9.57 -0.30 14.03
N ALA A 674 8.31 0.12 13.89
CA ALA A 674 7.90 1.50 13.78
C ALA A 674 6.48 1.73 14.32
N CYS A 675 6.19 2.98 14.67
CA CYS A 675 4.84 3.48 14.89
C CYS A 675 4.73 4.87 14.25
N ASP A 676 3.68 5.10 13.47
CA ASP A 676 3.53 6.31 12.68
C ASP A 676 2.11 6.87 12.80
N SER A 677 1.99 8.12 13.24
CA SER A 677 0.68 8.79 13.37
C SER A 677 -0.07 8.97 12.05
N GLY A 678 0.60 8.84 10.91
CA GLY A 678 0.02 9.18 9.62
C GLY A 678 -0.34 10.67 9.56
N SER A 679 -1.51 10.98 9.00
CA SER A 679 -2.06 12.35 8.93
C SER A 679 -2.98 12.70 10.11
N PHE A 680 -3.04 11.88 11.16
CA PHE A 680 -3.92 12.17 12.30
C PHE A 680 -3.65 13.53 12.94
N TYR A 681 -2.38 13.94 12.94
CA TYR A 681 -1.90 15.10 13.66
C TYR A 681 -1.76 16.32 12.76
N GLU A 682 -2.35 16.33 11.57
CA GLU A 682 -2.29 17.52 10.70
C GLU A 682 -3.25 18.59 11.23
N GLY A 683 -2.71 19.74 11.63
CA GLY A 683 -3.48 20.82 12.24
C GLY A 683 -3.14 21.06 13.71
N ARG A 684 -3.98 21.82 14.41
CA ARG A 684 -3.83 22.06 15.85
C ARG A 684 -5.17 22.25 16.52
N GLY A 685 -5.65 21.25 17.24
CA GLY A 685 -6.92 21.33 17.94
C GLY A 685 -8.08 21.67 16.99
N VAL A 686 -8.66 22.87 17.16
CA VAL A 686 -9.74 23.38 16.30
C VAL A 686 -9.26 24.19 15.09
N VAL A 687 -7.95 24.49 15.01
CA VAL A 687 -7.33 25.28 13.94
C VAL A 687 -6.84 24.33 12.85
N HIS A 688 -7.60 24.25 11.74
CA HIS A 688 -7.63 23.09 10.82
C HIS A 688 -7.88 21.82 11.63
N PRO A 689 -9.14 21.33 11.68
CA PRO A 689 -9.51 20.30 12.63
C PRO A 689 -8.60 19.09 12.51
N GLU A 690 -7.71 18.98 13.49
CA GLU A 690 -6.87 17.83 13.67
C GLU A 690 -7.80 16.63 13.91
N ALA A 691 -7.46 15.44 13.40
CA ALA A 691 -8.34 14.30 13.54
C ALA A 691 -8.32 13.80 14.99
N ASN A 692 -9.44 13.97 15.71
CA ASN A 692 -9.59 13.61 17.13
C ASN A 692 -8.76 14.50 18.09
N PRO A 693 -8.90 15.83 18.02
CA PRO A 693 -8.10 16.73 18.84
C PRO A 693 -8.46 16.54 20.32
N PRO A 694 -7.51 16.71 21.25
CA PRO A 694 -6.18 17.30 21.02
C PRO A 694 -5.07 16.28 20.74
N ASN A 695 -5.40 15.02 20.44
CA ASN A 695 -4.43 13.91 20.32
C ASN A 695 -3.36 13.85 21.43
N THR A 696 -3.75 14.18 22.66
CA THR A 696 -2.94 13.98 23.86
C THR A 696 -3.49 12.85 24.71
N LEU A 697 -2.60 12.16 25.41
CA LEU A 697 -2.92 11.04 26.30
C LEU A 697 -4.01 11.46 27.29
N GLN A 698 -5.16 10.80 27.19
CA GLN A 698 -6.39 11.01 27.93
C GLN A 698 -7.00 12.42 27.77
N GLY A 699 -6.56 13.20 26.78
CA GLY A 699 -6.90 14.61 26.60
C GLY A 699 -6.37 15.50 27.74
N THR A 700 -5.24 15.14 28.33
CA THR A 700 -4.70 15.81 29.53
C THR A 700 -3.97 17.11 29.23
N CYS A 701 -3.63 17.36 27.98
CA CYS A 701 -3.06 18.62 27.53
C CYS A 701 -3.87 19.15 26.34
N ALA A 702 -4.18 20.43 26.35
CA ALA A 702 -5.02 21.05 25.34
C ALA A 702 -4.16 21.90 24.40
N ASP A 703 -4.55 21.91 23.13
CA ASP A 703 -3.91 22.75 22.14
C ASP A 703 -4.36 24.19 22.23
N GLY A 704 -3.54 25.04 21.62
CA GLY A 704 -3.87 26.43 21.36
C GLY A 704 -4.93 26.55 20.26
N ALA A 705 -6.00 27.28 20.54
CA ALA A 705 -7.13 27.46 19.62
C ALA A 705 -7.05 28.74 18.75
N SER A 706 -5.91 29.44 18.68
CA SER A 706 -5.82 30.76 18.03
C SER A 706 -5.04 30.79 16.73
N GLY A 707 -5.53 31.58 15.78
CA GLY A 707 -4.93 31.79 14.46
C GLY A 707 -5.33 30.70 13.47
N ASP A 708 -4.67 30.69 12.32
CA ASP A 708 -5.05 29.85 11.18
C ASP A 708 -3.96 28.81 10.90
N TYR A 709 -4.35 27.65 10.38
CA TYR A 709 -3.42 26.60 10.00
C TYR A 709 -2.46 27.08 8.92
N LEU A 710 -1.19 26.69 9.04
CA LEU A 710 -0.09 27.15 8.18
C LEU A 710 0.17 28.66 8.21
N SER A 711 -0.34 29.34 9.23
CA SER A 711 0.03 30.71 9.60
C SER A 711 0.49 30.79 11.05
N GLN A 712 0.12 29.80 11.86
CA GLN A 712 0.50 29.60 13.25
C GLN A 712 1.05 28.19 13.44
N PRO A 713 1.78 27.93 14.54
CA PRO A 713 2.61 26.73 14.63
C PRO A 713 1.80 25.46 14.91
N SER A 714 1.91 24.46 14.05
CA SER A 714 1.27 23.15 14.24
C SER A 714 2.29 22.01 14.17
N ILE A 715 2.02 20.91 14.84
CA ILE A 715 2.64 19.62 14.60
C ILE A 715 1.81 18.97 13.48
N GLU A 716 2.42 18.10 12.67
CA GLU A 716 1.71 17.45 11.55
C GLU A 716 1.80 15.93 11.59
N ARG A 717 2.87 15.43 12.20
CA ARG A 717 3.19 14.01 12.19
C ARG A 717 4.22 13.68 13.25
N VAL A 718 4.00 12.58 13.94
CA VAL A 718 4.96 11.99 14.87
C VAL A 718 5.20 10.56 14.43
N ARG A 719 6.47 10.19 14.32
CA ARG A 719 6.89 8.84 13.96
C ARG A 719 7.99 8.37 14.90
N VAL A 720 7.90 7.13 15.36
CA VAL A 720 8.95 6.40 16.08
C VAL A 720 9.41 5.24 15.21
N THR A 721 10.71 5.13 14.99
CA THR A 721 11.36 4.07 14.19
C THR A 721 12.62 3.61 14.88
N THR A 722 13.11 2.41 14.61
CA THR A 722 14.47 2.02 15.02
C THR A 722 15.55 2.73 14.18
N VAL A 723 16.76 2.92 14.73
CA VAL A 723 17.75 3.91 14.22
C VAL A 723 18.58 3.50 12.99
N ASP A 724 18.48 2.26 12.49
CA ASP A 724 19.44 1.72 11.51
C ASP A 724 18.95 1.69 10.04
N ASN A 725 19.91 1.98 9.15
CA ASN A 725 19.85 2.26 7.70
C ASN A 725 19.19 1.16 6.80
N PRO A 726 18.23 1.51 5.90
CA PRO A 726 17.44 0.55 5.11
C PRO A 726 18.17 -0.19 3.96
N VAL A 727 19.51 -0.14 3.87
CA VAL A 727 20.22 -0.52 2.63
C VAL A 727 20.94 -1.88 2.67
N VAL A 728 21.15 -2.55 3.82
CA VAL A 728 22.03 -3.76 3.79
C VAL A 728 21.52 -5.02 4.49
N THR A 729 20.48 -5.01 5.33
CA THR A 729 19.81 -6.24 5.83
C THR A 729 18.63 -5.85 6.73
N PRO A 730 17.37 -6.21 6.40
CA PRO A 730 16.24 -6.04 7.32
C PRO A 730 16.43 -7.01 8.49
N ARG A 731 16.65 -6.54 9.73
CA ARG A 731 16.76 -7.44 10.89
C ARG A 731 15.58 -7.34 11.84
N VAL A 732 15.17 -8.51 12.29
CA VAL A 732 14.06 -8.90 13.17
C VAL A 732 14.37 -8.64 14.65
N ASP A 733 15.65 -8.49 15.01
CA ASP A 733 16.08 -8.15 16.38
C ASP A 733 15.88 -6.67 16.74
N ARG A 734 15.03 -5.96 16.00
CA ARG A 734 14.92 -4.49 15.99
C ARG A 734 13.49 -3.99 16.15
N GLU A 735 12.66 -4.78 16.81
CA GLU A 735 11.40 -4.31 17.37
C GLU A 735 11.67 -3.15 18.35
N LEU A 736 10.67 -2.31 18.59
CA LEU A 736 10.70 -1.36 19.70
C LEU A 736 10.82 -2.16 21.01
N ALA A 737 12.02 -2.23 21.56
CA ALA A 737 12.35 -3.04 22.75
C ALA A 737 13.05 -2.20 23.82
N VAL A 738 12.82 -2.55 25.09
CA VAL A 738 13.48 -1.86 26.22
C VAL A 738 15.01 -1.96 26.07
N GLY A 739 15.68 -0.81 26.08
CA GLY A 739 17.14 -0.72 25.93
C GLY A 739 17.62 -0.48 24.50
N GLU A 740 16.74 -0.55 23.50
CA GLU A 740 17.10 -0.27 22.10
C GLU A 740 17.04 1.22 21.76
N GLY A 741 17.89 1.61 20.82
CA GLY A 741 17.89 2.95 20.25
C GLY A 741 16.73 3.12 19.28
N VAL A 742 16.01 4.25 19.39
CA VAL A 742 14.98 4.65 18.44
C VAL A 742 15.20 6.07 17.97
N ARG A 743 14.66 6.36 16.78
CA ARG A 743 14.56 7.66 16.15
C ARG A 743 13.12 8.13 16.21
N VAL A 744 12.91 9.31 16.78
CA VAL A 744 11.64 10.04 16.75
C VAL A 744 11.77 11.14 15.71
N GLU A 745 10.83 11.19 14.78
CA GLU A 745 10.76 12.18 13.71
C GLU A 745 9.45 12.92 13.86
N VAL A 746 9.52 14.24 13.98
CA VAL A 746 8.34 15.11 14.11
C VAL A 746 8.37 16.13 12.98
N SER A 747 7.27 16.17 12.22
CA SER A 747 7.00 17.26 11.27
C SER A 747 6.20 18.34 11.99
N ALA A 748 6.59 19.60 11.77
CA ALA A 748 5.94 20.76 12.38
C ALA A 748 6.01 21.99 11.47
N TYR A 749 4.97 22.81 11.46
CA TYR A 749 4.94 24.13 10.85
C TYR A 749 5.37 25.21 11.84
N ALA A 750 6.38 26.02 11.52
CA ALA A 750 6.71 27.22 12.28
C ALA A 750 6.07 28.47 11.65
N SER A 751 5.47 29.34 12.46
CA SER A 751 4.99 30.64 11.98
C SER A 751 6.14 31.64 11.76
N ALA A 752 7.24 31.48 12.51
CA ALA A 752 8.40 32.34 12.46
C ALA A 752 9.67 31.64 12.98
N ALA A 753 10.83 32.17 12.61
CA ALA A 753 12.09 31.77 13.23
C ALA A 753 12.06 32.04 14.75
N GLY A 754 12.58 31.10 15.54
CA GLY A 754 12.69 31.23 17.00
C GLY A 754 11.66 30.42 17.80
N GLU A 755 10.67 29.83 17.14
CA GLU A 755 9.77 28.85 17.75
C GLU A 755 10.52 27.57 18.10
N GLN A 756 10.01 26.88 19.12
CA GLN A 756 10.68 25.77 19.76
C GLN A 756 9.84 24.51 19.67
N LEU A 757 10.37 23.52 18.96
CA LEU A 757 9.85 22.15 18.99
C LEU A 757 10.63 21.34 20.02
N GLU A 758 9.94 20.86 21.04
CA GLU A 758 10.52 19.98 22.06
C GLU A 758 9.85 18.61 22.01
N ILE A 759 10.67 17.55 22.02
CA ILE A 759 10.19 16.18 21.99
C ILE A 759 10.39 15.57 23.37
N PHE A 760 9.37 14.94 23.93
CA PHE A 760 9.43 14.21 25.18
C PHE A 760 9.18 12.72 24.94
N ARG A 761 9.64 11.90 25.87
CA ARG A 761 9.28 10.49 25.99
C ARG A 761 8.60 10.21 27.33
N ALA A 762 7.77 9.18 27.39
CA ALA A 762 7.22 8.62 28.61
C ALA A 762 7.28 7.10 28.57
N ALA A 763 7.67 6.48 29.69
CA ALA A 763 7.78 5.03 29.80
C ALA A 763 6.41 4.32 30.02
N ASN A 764 5.34 5.08 30.26
CA ASN A 764 4.00 4.56 30.50
C ASN A 764 2.96 5.51 29.89
N ALA A 765 2.28 5.10 28.83
CA ALA A 765 1.26 5.91 28.15
C ALA A 765 -0.01 6.13 29.00
N SER A 766 -0.36 5.21 29.90
CA SER A 766 -1.54 5.35 30.79
C SER A 766 -1.29 6.29 31.98
N SER A 767 -0.04 6.54 32.33
CA SER A 767 0.37 7.43 33.42
C SER A 767 1.71 8.08 33.08
N PRO A 768 1.73 9.04 32.13
CA PRO A 768 2.97 9.52 31.54
C PRO A 768 3.79 10.39 32.50
N ALA A 769 5.08 10.04 32.62
CA ALA A 769 6.10 10.88 33.24
C ALA A 769 7.04 11.39 32.13
N TRP A 770 6.78 12.60 31.64
CA TRP A 770 7.47 13.17 30.48
C TRP A 770 8.93 13.53 30.78
N VAL A 771 9.83 13.02 29.95
CA VAL A 771 11.28 13.32 29.97
C VAL A 771 11.66 13.94 28.64
N SER A 772 12.24 15.14 28.66
CA SER A 772 12.65 15.86 27.44
C SER A 772 13.83 15.17 26.75
N LEU A 773 13.73 15.01 25.43
CA LEU A 773 14.80 14.62 24.50
C LEU A 773 15.54 15.85 23.93
N GLY A 774 15.16 17.05 24.39
CA GLY A 774 15.77 18.31 24.02
C GLY A 774 14.92 19.14 23.07
N THR A 775 15.05 20.46 23.22
CA THR A 775 14.38 21.46 22.39
C THR A 775 15.20 21.77 21.14
N THR A 776 14.53 21.97 20.01
CA THR A 776 15.09 22.47 18.76
C THR A 776 14.43 23.81 18.43
N THR A 777 15.24 24.85 18.27
CA THR A 777 14.74 26.15 17.77
C THR A 777 14.66 26.10 16.24
N LEU A 778 13.48 26.36 15.69
CA LEU A 778 13.23 26.37 14.26
C LEU A 778 13.81 27.66 13.65
N SER A 779 14.61 27.50 12.59
CA SER A 779 15.45 28.58 12.03
C SER A 779 14.74 29.54 11.09
N SER A 780 13.54 29.17 10.63
CA SER A 780 12.73 29.91 9.67
C SER A 780 11.25 29.61 9.91
N ALA A 781 10.38 30.47 9.38
CA ALA A 781 8.97 30.12 9.17
C ALA A 781 8.85 28.98 8.15
N GLY A 782 7.72 28.30 8.14
CA GLY A 782 7.46 27.13 7.31
C GLY A 782 7.77 25.83 8.04
N TYR A 783 7.67 24.74 7.30
CA TYR A 783 7.84 23.42 7.86
C TYR A 783 9.28 23.08 8.26
N ALA A 784 9.39 22.26 9.31
CA ALA A 784 10.63 21.66 9.73
C ALA A 784 10.41 20.22 10.20
N TRP A 785 11.36 19.36 9.86
CA TRP A 785 11.51 18.06 10.50
C TRP A 785 12.50 18.18 11.65
N VAL A 786 12.09 17.70 12.82
CA VAL A 786 12.99 17.54 13.96
C VAL A 786 13.11 16.07 14.31
N THR A 787 14.35 15.60 14.24
CA THR A 787 14.71 14.25 14.58
C THR A 787 15.43 14.22 15.93
N LYS A 788 15.05 13.28 16.80
CA LYS A 788 15.77 12.95 18.03
C LYS A 788 15.99 11.45 18.10
N THR A 789 17.03 11.05 18.80
CA THR A 789 17.26 9.65 19.11
C THR A 789 17.28 9.45 20.62
N TYR A 790 16.77 8.32 21.08
CA TYR A 790 16.84 7.95 22.49
C TYR A 790 16.76 6.45 22.69
N THR A 791 17.12 5.99 23.88
CA THR A 791 17.01 4.59 24.27
C THR A 791 15.68 4.34 24.97
N LEU A 792 14.92 3.34 24.49
CA LEU A 792 13.63 2.98 25.06
C LEU A 792 13.76 2.58 26.54
N PRO A 793 13.09 3.28 27.47
CA PRO A 793 13.10 2.96 28.90
C PRO A 793 12.31 1.67 29.18
N SER A 794 12.31 1.20 30.44
CA SER A 794 11.46 0.08 30.86
C SER A 794 9.97 0.45 30.84
N GLY A 795 9.14 -0.35 30.17
CA GLY A 795 7.69 -0.19 30.12
C GLY A 795 7.11 -0.83 28.86
N THR A 796 5.85 -1.29 28.93
CA THR A 796 5.21 -2.09 27.85
C THR A 796 4.44 -1.25 26.84
N THR A 797 3.89 -0.11 27.26
CA THR A 797 3.21 0.84 26.38
C THR A 797 3.78 2.20 26.68
N GLN A 798 4.56 2.72 25.75
CA GLN A 798 5.32 3.96 25.90
C GLN A 798 4.71 5.03 25.01
N ALA A 799 5.17 6.27 25.18
CA ALA A 799 4.70 7.37 24.36
C ALA A 799 5.81 8.37 24.07
N VAL A 800 5.67 9.04 22.95
CA VAL A 800 6.40 10.27 22.63
C VAL A 800 5.42 11.43 22.56
N ARG A 801 5.84 12.59 23.03
CA ARG A 801 5.09 13.85 22.91
C ARG A 801 5.87 14.83 22.08
N ALA A 802 5.26 15.42 21.08
CA ALA A 802 5.75 16.61 20.41
C ALA A 802 5.10 17.84 21.05
N VAL A 803 5.88 18.90 21.29
CA VAL A 803 5.36 20.18 21.78
C VAL A 803 5.97 21.30 20.94
N LEU A 804 5.14 21.98 20.16
CA LEU A 804 5.56 23.15 19.40
C LEU A 804 5.03 24.42 20.05
N ARG A 805 5.93 25.35 20.37
CA ARG A 805 5.59 26.51 21.19
C ARG A 805 6.49 27.72 20.95
N PRO A 806 6.04 28.92 21.33
CA PRO A 806 6.92 30.08 21.47
C PRO A 806 8.05 29.83 22.48
N SER A 807 9.19 30.51 22.28
CA SER A 807 10.37 30.41 23.17
C SER A 807 10.15 30.92 24.60
N THR A 808 9.03 31.60 24.86
CA THR A 808 8.65 32.13 26.18
C THR A 808 7.97 31.09 27.08
N LEU A 809 7.49 29.99 26.50
CA LEU A 809 6.84 28.90 27.24
C LEU A 809 7.84 27.77 27.48
N SER A 810 7.51 26.78 28.33
CA SER A 810 8.34 25.57 28.53
C SER A 810 7.57 24.43 29.19
N GLY A 811 8.07 23.21 29.04
CA GLY A 811 7.50 22.00 29.65
C GLY A 811 6.67 21.16 28.69
N ALA A 812 6.23 19.99 29.19
CA ALA A 812 5.50 18.99 28.40
C ALA A 812 4.02 19.33 28.18
N CYS A 813 3.48 20.30 28.91
CA CYS A 813 2.14 20.84 28.66
C CYS A 813 2.15 22.34 28.98
N PRO A 814 2.70 23.18 28.09
CA PRO A 814 2.92 24.59 28.37
C PRO A 814 1.64 25.43 28.36
N GLY A 815 0.56 24.92 27.74
CA GLY A 815 -0.58 25.72 27.32
C GLY A 815 -0.16 26.80 26.31
N GLY A 816 -1.00 27.80 26.11
CA GLY A 816 -0.73 28.90 25.19
C GLY A 816 -1.62 28.86 23.96
N SER A 817 -1.90 30.04 23.40
CA SER A 817 -2.90 30.20 22.35
C SER A 817 -2.50 29.62 20.99
N THR A 818 -1.20 29.44 20.75
CA THR A 818 -0.61 28.96 19.49
C THR A 818 0.32 27.77 19.71
N THR A 819 0.19 27.10 20.86
CA THR A 819 1.01 25.94 21.23
C THR A 819 0.32 24.67 20.82
N ASP A 820 1.05 23.78 20.15
CA ASP A 820 0.57 22.48 19.72
C ASP A 820 1.19 21.36 20.53
N VAL A 821 0.41 20.33 20.85
CA VAL A 821 0.84 19.19 21.65
C VAL A 821 0.21 17.89 21.18
N ASP A 822 1.01 17.00 20.59
CA ASP A 822 0.55 15.66 20.18
C ASP A 822 1.33 14.54 20.83
N ASP A 823 0.62 13.47 21.16
CA ASP A 823 1.17 12.24 21.72
C ASP A 823 1.01 11.07 20.76
N LEU A 824 2.05 10.25 20.60
CA LEU A 824 1.96 8.96 19.91
C LEU A 824 2.27 7.84 20.91
N ALA A 825 1.34 6.89 21.07
CA ALA A 825 1.53 5.71 21.91
C ALA A 825 1.96 4.50 21.08
N PHE A 826 2.81 3.65 21.67
CA PHE A 826 3.26 2.42 21.00
C PHE A 826 3.68 1.37 22.02
N HIS A 827 3.45 0.11 21.67
CA HIS A 827 3.90 -1.02 22.45
C HIS A 827 5.41 -1.27 22.30
N VAL A 828 6.02 -1.69 23.40
CA VAL A 828 7.44 -2.01 23.51
C VAL A 828 7.60 -3.36 24.20
N LYS A 829 8.53 -4.17 23.69
CA LYS A 829 8.86 -5.50 24.20
C LYS A 829 9.86 -5.46 25.36
#